data_AF-A0A9P1C4F2-F1
#
_entry.id   AF-A0A9P1C4F2-F1
#
_cell.length_a   1.000
_cell.length_b   1.000
_cell.length_c   1.000
_cell.angle_alpha   90.00
_cell.angle_beta   90.00
_cell.angle_gamma   90.00
#
_symmetry.space_group_name_H-M   'P 1'
#
loop_
_entity.id
_entity.type
_entity.pdbx_description
1 polymer ?
#
loop_
_entity_poly.entity_id
_entity_poly.type
_entity_poly.pdbx_seq_one_letter_code
_entity_poly.pdbx_strand_id
1 'polypeptide(L)'
;MLELDLVCPADGDVIQTIRCPTGTTCAQLVAAEAKLGTLDFDFEVTVNGDPIDLNKSLDEKVLVTLVPSGWDVRSQYVEAVACCLDEDCTAEGDRLGAVVAPGAEVTSIGQLLDLRRIVMPQAQRLEILSRQGPTWGDDELLYWLEPCATSADELQNVVVWDPLLISGLVLVDNPGTWAQLTAVLAKVVTVISAVVIDQHWVPLVWRLDEVGCKLFTGSIKESHGSVMQTLAQIPGLGRNGQLGVWTSLDFGFQVTSHCGAAVIAFVRHLLLETPMPRSQDAVNSLASALRLDFASGLLQQCMVPRLAGLGQVDLEALCALLVQQGVAGDEVKLRAQTLLCALGDGPVAKALTAVNPWRELKWLANQQRPPFLIVKPSELNEKVKQRQGKGSVGQKSHKHAKGKGKGSKPGVVSSLDPTRLRLELGLLQSTDGTPLAQVSLPQVASHVSGVVLTTLALAGPYLRAASIVSTGALAFFLVDTVLPLTSGLRSTVVTLPLICAENSEPLLVEGLLVQLGATPVCRPDSTVGCQVQSIPTCVVKFMVFRDMIVGDWNQVVAHPLQYIIQKVCPLQVCSDEECPGCEAWHRTDQFPVDSPILEVWGRQWMKQTFAFCSPEEAEVYAVHLRLPETLQISVIWTPRTSLSQLVMQRQTLPEVCGVARLGAKLGLRCRVEHAAALSAKIRPEQVFLPAGDRMTFLVGPMPYGTLRSSLTKTLGDFGWTVRPLQPVSTGTQVQGLMFRVQAIAEPPKKVLRMSHGDVVVTRETEVAQVAPALPSVVASHNTVSKASSDQMVDELQIHDPWAKPGPRTQKLAPQTVHLHNPLEDMEQRVVSAVLAQLPRASMDVDSEGTHDPRVDHLEKEMHELKQHAQCLQESMSQHAADHNKQLHEVRDQMQQQGAHFEAAIASHASQLHAFQESFQEQFRQQSVNQQSMLDSMFHKQMSQFESLLAKRHRPE
;
A
#
# COMPACT_ATOMS: atom_id res chain seq x y z
N MET A 1 -43.46 -63.95 12.71
CA MET A 1 -42.05 -64.29 12.50
C MET A 1 -41.45 -63.16 11.68
N LEU A 2 -40.45 -62.45 12.22
CA LEU A 2 -39.64 -61.49 11.49
C LEU A 2 -38.65 -62.26 10.61
N GLU A 3 -38.44 -61.81 9.38
CA GLU A 3 -37.35 -62.28 8.50
C GLU A 3 -36.25 -61.22 8.50
N LEU A 4 -35.02 -61.63 8.82
CA LEU A 4 -33.84 -60.77 8.92
C LEU A 4 -32.78 -61.26 7.94
N ASP A 5 -32.34 -60.40 7.03
CA ASP A 5 -31.30 -60.71 6.05
C ASP A 5 -29.93 -60.28 6.58
N LEU A 6 -29.01 -61.24 6.71
CA LEU A 6 -27.59 -60.99 7.01
C LEU A 6 -26.85 -60.69 5.73
N VAL A 7 -26.11 -59.58 5.71
CA VAL A 7 -25.49 -59.03 4.51
C VAL A 7 -23.98 -58.88 4.68
N CYS A 8 -23.20 -59.22 3.64
CA CYS A 8 -21.74 -59.04 3.64
C CYS A 8 -21.37 -57.54 3.59
N PRO A 9 -20.55 -57.00 4.51
CA PRO A 9 -20.22 -55.58 4.53
C PRO A 9 -19.46 -55.07 3.30
N ALA A 10 -18.68 -55.95 2.65
CA ALA A 10 -17.88 -55.59 1.49
C ALA A 10 -18.73 -55.40 0.22
N ASP A 11 -19.72 -56.29 0.03
CA ASP A 11 -20.35 -56.46 -1.29
C ASP A 11 -21.88 -56.30 -1.28
N GLY A 12 -22.54 -56.29 -0.11
CA GLY A 12 -23.98 -56.05 0.01
C GLY A 12 -24.88 -57.25 -0.29
N ASP A 13 -24.31 -58.43 -0.56
CA ASP A 13 -25.07 -59.66 -0.81
C ASP A 13 -25.69 -60.24 0.47
N VAL A 14 -26.94 -60.70 0.36
CA VAL A 14 -27.63 -61.44 1.44
C VAL A 14 -27.00 -62.82 1.56
N ILE A 15 -26.23 -63.01 2.62
CA ILE A 15 -25.57 -64.26 2.97
C ILE A 15 -26.61 -65.27 3.46
N GLN A 16 -27.55 -64.84 4.32
CA GLN A 16 -28.54 -65.72 4.92
C GLN A 16 -29.75 -64.96 5.48
N THR A 17 -30.96 -65.50 5.26
CA THR A 17 -32.20 -64.99 5.88
C THR A 17 -32.56 -65.81 7.12
N ILE A 18 -32.67 -65.16 8.28
CA ILE A 18 -33.03 -65.77 9.56
C ILE A 18 -34.47 -65.43 9.93
N ARG A 19 -35.24 -66.44 10.38
CA ARG A 19 -36.62 -66.27 10.85
C ARG A 19 -36.68 -66.24 12.37
N CYS A 20 -37.06 -65.10 12.94
CA CYS A 20 -37.16 -64.89 14.39
C CYS A 20 -38.61 -64.65 14.83
N PRO A 21 -38.99 -64.97 16.08
CA PRO A 21 -40.29 -64.56 16.63
C PRO A 21 -40.46 -63.03 16.65
N THR A 22 -41.68 -62.54 16.42
CA THR A 22 -42.02 -61.11 16.57
C THR A 22 -41.84 -60.70 18.03
N GLY A 23 -41.09 -59.62 18.29
CA GLY A 23 -40.68 -59.22 19.65
C GLY A 23 -39.22 -59.53 20.03
N THR A 24 -38.42 -60.09 19.10
CA THR A 24 -37.01 -60.41 19.36
C THR A 24 -36.18 -59.13 19.45
N THR A 25 -35.36 -59.00 20.50
CA THR A 25 -34.51 -57.82 20.72
C THR A 25 -33.11 -58.01 20.13
N CYS A 26 -32.41 -56.92 19.82
CA CYS A 26 -31.02 -56.98 19.31
C CYS A 26 -30.07 -57.73 20.26
N ALA A 27 -30.24 -57.60 21.58
CA ALA A 27 -29.47 -58.36 22.57
C ALA A 27 -29.61 -59.88 22.41
N GLN A 28 -30.81 -60.36 22.06
CA GLN A 28 -31.08 -61.78 21.89
C GLN A 28 -30.46 -62.34 20.60
N LEU A 29 -30.35 -61.52 19.56
CA LEU A 29 -29.70 -61.88 18.30
C LEU A 29 -28.16 -61.96 18.47
N VAL A 30 -27.55 -60.96 19.12
CA VAL A 30 -26.11 -60.95 19.41
C VAL A 30 -25.72 -62.12 20.32
N ALA A 31 -26.54 -62.44 21.33
CA ALA A 31 -26.30 -63.58 22.21
C ALA A 31 -26.48 -64.96 21.51
N ALA A 32 -27.28 -65.03 20.44
CA ALA A 32 -27.45 -66.22 19.64
C ALA A 32 -26.26 -66.43 18.68
N GLU A 33 -25.73 -65.35 18.11
CA GLU A 33 -24.56 -65.37 17.22
C GLU A 33 -23.26 -65.68 17.97
N ALA A 34 -23.08 -65.14 19.18
CA ALA A 34 -21.97 -65.48 20.08
C ALA A 34 -21.94 -66.98 20.47
N LYS A 35 -23.10 -67.65 20.49
CA LYS A 35 -23.21 -69.10 20.72
C LYS A 35 -22.92 -69.96 19.49
N LEU A 36 -22.94 -69.38 18.28
CA LEU A 36 -22.64 -70.07 17.02
C LEU A 36 -21.15 -70.08 16.68
N GLY A 37 -20.31 -69.40 17.47
CA GLY A 37 -18.85 -69.59 17.50
C GLY A 37 -18.06 -68.92 16.37
N THR A 38 -18.64 -67.94 15.67
CA THR A 38 -18.02 -67.28 14.49
C THR A 38 -17.52 -65.85 14.73
N LEU A 39 -17.55 -65.33 15.96
CA LEU A 39 -17.14 -63.96 16.26
C LEU A 39 -16.14 -63.93 17.43
N ASP A 40 -14.89 -63.55 17.15
CA ASP A 40 -13.75 -63.55 18.10
C ASP A 40 -13.49 -62.17 18.77
N PHE A 41 -14.41 -61.20 18.60
CA PHE A 41 -14.29 -59.83 19.09
C PHE A 41 -15.61 -59.33 19.69
N ASP A 42 -15.56 -58.28 20.53
CA ASP A 42 -16.75 -57.56 21.01
C ASP A 42 -17.35 -56.73 19.86
N PHE A 43 -18.68 -56.63 19.72
CA PHE A 43 -19.38 -55.92 18.63
C PHE A 43 -20.52 -55.03 19.17
N GLU A 44 -20.81 -53.92 18.48
CA GLU A 44 -21.96 -53.03 18.69
C GLU A 44 -22.94 -53.10 17.50
N VAL A 45 -24.24 -52.98 17.79
CA VAL A 45 -25.32 -53.05 16.79
C VAL A 45 -25.83 -51.64 16.51
N THR A 46 -25.73 -51.22 15.24
CA THR A 46 -26.25 -49.91 14.80
C THR A 46 -27.36 -50.07 13.77
N VAL A 47 -28.30 -49.12 13.78
CA VAL A 47 -29.37 -49.00 12.78
C VAL A 47 -29.32 -47.58 12.24
N ASN A 48 -29.16 -47.44 10.92
CA ASN A 48 -29.01 -46.14 10.25
C ASN A 48 -27.90 -45.25 10.81
N GLY A 49 -26.84 -45.85 11.39
CA GLY A 49 -25.70 -45.13 11.96
C GLY A 49 -25.86 -44.67 13.40
N ASP A 50 -27.03 -44.87 14.03
CA ASP A 50 -27.27 -44.54 15.44
C ASP A 50 -27.15 -45.79 16.34
N PRO A 51 -26.53 -45.67 17.54
CA PRO A 51 -26.49 -46.75 18.52
C PRO A 51 -27.89 -47.01 19.11
N ILE A 52 -28.30 -48.28 19.10
CA ILE A 52 -29.62 -48.70 19.62
C ILE A 52 -29.52 -49.23 21.05
N ASP A 53 -30.55 -48.97 21.85
CA ASP A 53 -30.81 -49.73 23.09
C ASP A 53 -31.15 -51.18 22.75
N LEU A 54 -30.22 -52.08 23.09
CA LEU A 54 -30.25 -53.52 22.77
C LEU A 54 -31.50 -54.25 23.28
N ASN A 55 -32.30 -53.62 24.15
CA ASN A 55 -33.51 -54.18 24.74
C ASN A 55 -34.82 -53.81 24.01
N LYS A 56 -34.76 -52.98 22.96
CA LYS A 56 -35.95 -52.57 22.19
C LYS A 56 -36.30 -53.60 21.10
N SER A 57 -37.61 -53.81 20.86
CA SER A 57 -38.12 -54.75 19.85
C SER A 57 -37.87 -54.24 18.42
N LEU A 58 -37.47 -55.13 17.51
CA LEU A 58 -37.32 -54.85 16.08
C LEU A 58 -38.67 -55.06 15.38
N ASP A 59 -39.37 -53.97 15.05
CA ASP A 59 -40.77 -54.05 14.59
C ASP A 59 -40.99 -53.80 13.09
N GLU A 60 -39.97 -53.43 12.30
CA GLU A 60 -40.07 -53.26 10.83
C GLU A 60 -38.82 -53.78 10.09
N LYS A 61 -38.86 -53.88 8.74
CA LYS A 61 -37.73 -54.27 7.88
C LYS A 61 -36.60 -53.23 7.98
N VAL A 62 -35.73 -53.42 8.95
CA VAL A 62 -34.63 -52.51 9.29
C VAL A 62 -33.31 -53.17 8.91
N LEU A 63 -32.45 -52.44 8.20
CA LEU A 63 -31.09 -52.86 7.90
C LEU A 63 -30.23 -52.72 9.15
N VAL A 64 -29.74 -53.86 9.68
CA VAL A 64 -28.94 -53.90 10.92
C VAL A 64 -27.47 -54.13 10.55
N THR A 65 -26.58 -53.28 11.05
CA THR A 65 -25.13 -53.38 10.78
C THR A 65 -24.38 -53.71 12.07
N LEU A 66 -23.53 -54.75 12.04
CA LEU A 66 -22.64 -55.14 13.13
C LEU A 66 -21.28 -54.46 12.95
N VAL A 67 -20.83 -53.73 13.96
CA VAL A 67 -19.53 -53.02 13.95
C VAL A 67 -18.69 -53.43 15.15
N PRO A 68 -17.36 -53.52 15.05
CA PRO A 68 -16.51 -53.92 16.19
C PRO A 68 -16.64 -52.95 17.38
N SER A 69 -16.51 -53.45 18.61
CA SER A 69 -16.57 -52.62 19.82
C SER A 69 -15.43 -51.59 19.81
N GLY A 70 -15.77 -50.31 19.96
CA GLY A 70 -14.81 -49.21 19.86
C GLY A 70 -14.62 -48.68 18.43
N TRP A 71 -15.46 -49.08 17.47
CA TRP A 71 -15.56 -48.42 16.17
C TRP A 71 -16.11 -47.00 16.34
N ASP A 72 -15.26 -46.00 16.15
CA ASP A 72 -15.63 -44.59 16.22
C ASP A 72 -16.13 -44.12 14.85
N VAL A 73 -17.31 -43.49 14.80
CA VAL A 73 -17.80 -42.79 13.59
C VAL A 73 -16.77 -41.77 13.09
N ARG A 74 -15.91 -41.26 13.99
CA ARG A 74 -14.77 -40.41 13.64
C ARG A 74 -13.71 -41.08 12.77
N SER A 75 -13.68 -42.40 12.66
CA SER A 75 -12.82 -43.11 11.70
C SER A 75 -13.25 -42.92 10.24
N GLN A 76 -14.46 -42.41 9.97
CA GLN A 76 -14.91 -41.99 8.63
C GLN A 76 -14.38 -40.60 8.24
N TYR A 77 -13.83 -39.87 9.20
CA TYR A 77 -13.40 -38.49 9.06
C TYR A 77 -11.88 -38.39 9.21
N VAL A 78 -11.26 -37.53 8.41
CA VAL A 78 -9.82 -37.25 8.52
C VAL A 78 -9.63 -35.91 9.23
N GLU A 79 -8.74 -35.84 10.23
CA GLU A 79 -8.51 -34.64 11.07
C GLU A 79 -8.06 -33.40 10.28
N ALA A 80 -7.49 -33.59 9.08
CA ALA A 80 -7.14 -32.49 8.18
C ALA A 80 -7.17 -32.93 6.70
N VAL A 81 -8.09 -32.37 5.92
CA VAL A 81 -7.95 -32.27 4.46
C VAL A 81 -7.35 -30.90 4.16
N ALA A 82 -6.04 -30.73 4.40
CA ALA A 82 -5.31 -29.57 3.90
C ALA A 82 -4.86 -29.89 2.48
N CYS A 83 -5.58 -29.38 1.48
CA CYS A 83 -5.21 -29.52 0.09
C CYS A 83 -5.71 -28.32 -0.71
N CYS A 84 -4.84 -27.84 -1.59
CA CYS A 84 -4.97 -26.67 -2.45
C CYS A 84 -4.64 -25.31 -1.82
N LEU A 85 -4.73 -25.12 -0.49
CA LEU A 85 -4.13 -24.01 0.27
C LEU A 85 -3.91 -24.44 1.74
N ASP A 86 -2.71 -24.23 2.29
CA ASP A 86 -2.35 -24.60 3.67
C ASP A 86 -3.13 -23.83 4.76
N GLU A 87 -3.32 -24.48 5.91
CA GLU A 87 -4.09 -24.00 7.08
C GLU A 87 -3.51 -22.75 7.80
N ASP A 88 -2.34 -22.26 7.40
CA ASP A 88 -1.81 -20.96 7.86
C ASP A 88 -2.47 -19.74 7.16
N CYS A 89 -3.43 -19.96 6.26
CA CYS A 89 -4.20 -18.90 5.58
C CYS A 89 -5.43 -18.40 6.36
N THR A 90 -5.62 -18.76 7.62
CA THR A 90 -6.84 -18.45 8.40
C THR A 90 -6.92 -17.03 9.00
N ALA A 91 -6.02 -16.11 8.63
CA ALA A 91 -6.15 -14.68 8.98
C ALA A 91 -6.73 -13.79 7.87
N GLU A 92 -7.06 -14.33 6.69
CA GLU A 92 -7.70 -13.58 5.61
C GLU A 92 -8.93 -14.31 5.07
N GLY A 93 -10.03 -14.18 5.80
CA GLY A 93 -11.36 -14.47 5.29
C GLY A 93 -11.72 -13.49 4.17
N ASP A 94 -11.27 -13.80 2.95
CA ASP A 94 -11.84 -13.32 1.67
C ASP A 94 -11.13 -13.87 0.43
N ARG A 95 -10.11 -14.73 0.57
CA ARG A 95 -9.25 -15.12 -0.56
C ARG A 95 -9.84 -16.09 -1.58
N LEU A 96 -11.12 -16.48 -1.48
CA LEU A 96 -11.75 -17.38 -2.45
C LEU A 96 -13.15 -17.05 -2.95
N GLY A 97 -13.44 -15.76 -3.12
CA GLY A 97 -14.55 -15.29 -3.97
C GLY A 97 -14.36 -15.51 -5.48
N ALA A 98 -13.59 -16.52 -5.93
CA ALA A 98 -13.33 -16.77 -7.35
C ALA A 98 -13.53 -18.25 -7.71
N VAL A 99 -14.73 -18.78 -7.41
CA VAL A 99 -15.22 -19.99 -8.08
C VAL A 99 -16.38 -19.66 -9.03
N VAL A 100 -17.12 -18.60 -8.77
CA VAL A 100 -18.11 -18.02 -9.66
C VAL A 100 -18.24 -16.56 -9.20
N ALA A 101 -18.32 -15.58 -10.10
CA ALA A 101 -18.67 -14.22 -9.70
C ALA A 101 -19.90 -14.25 -8.77
N PRO A 102 -19.96 -13.47 -7.67
CA PRO A 102 -21.14 -13.47 -6.81
C PRO A 102 -22.42 -13.26 -7.65
N GLY A 103 -23.23 -14.32 -7.80
CA GLY A 103 -24.45 -14.32 -8.62
C GLY A 103 -24.48 -15.18 -9.91
N ALA A 104 -23.54 -16.09 -10.18
CA ALA A 104 -23.57 -16.93 -11.41
C ALA A 104 -23.49 -18.46 -11.18
N GLU A 105 -24.07 -18.98 -10.09
CA GLU A 105 -24.01 -20.41 -9.79
C GLU A 105 -24.80 -21.25 -10.81
N VAL A 106 -24.19 -22.33 -11.30
CA VAL A 106 -24.81 -23.22 -12.29
C VAL A 106 -25.73 -24.19 -11.56
N THR A 107 -27.02 -23.85 -11.50
CA THR A 107 -28.03 -24.61 -10.74
C THR A 107 -29.08 -25.25 -11.64
N SER A 108 -28.96 -25.11 -12.96
CA SER A 108 -29.87 -25.71 -13.94
C SER A 108 -29.13 -26.32 -15.13
N ILE A 109 -29.73 -27.36 -15.72
CA ILE A 109 -29.19 -28.04 -16.90
C ILE A 109 -29.07 -27.07 -18.09
N GLY A 110 -30.02 -26.13 -18.24
CA GLY A 110 -29.97 -25.11 -19.30
C GLY A 110 -28.73 -24.21 -19.20
N GLN A 111 -28.44 -23.68 -18.01
CA GLN A 111 -27.24 -22.87 -17.75
C GLN A 111 -25.96 -23.66 -18.01
N LEU A 112 -25.92 -24.93 -17.58
CA LEU A 112 -24.78 -25.80 -17.84
C LEU A 112 -24.53 -25.94 -19.34
N LEU A 113 -25.57 -26.25 -20.12
CA LEU A 113 -25.46 -26.43 -21.56
C LEU A 113 -24.99 -25.16 -22.27
N ASP A 114 -25.49 -23.99 -21.86
CA ASP A 114 -25.05 -22.71 -22.42
C ASP A 114 -23.57 -22.43 -22.12
N LEU A 115 -23.10 -22.77 -20.92
CA LEU A 115 -21.69 -22.60 -20.55
C LEU A 115 -20.77 -23.59 -21.26
N ARG A 116 -21.22 -24.82 -21.50
CA ARG A 116 -20.49 -25.87 -22.22
C ARG A 116 -20.44 -25.63 -23.74
N ARG A 117 -21.35 -24.81 -24.29
CA ARG A 117 -21.31 -24.35 -25.69
C ARG A 117 -20.19 -23.35 -25.97
N ILE A 118 -19.70 -22.67 -24.93
CA ILE A 118 -18.59 -21.73 -25.06
C ILE A 118 -17.29 -22.53 -25.14
N VAL A 119 -16.58 -22.37 -26.24
CA VAL A 119 -15.33 -23.07 -26.55
C VAL A 119 -14.15 -22.11 -26.63
N MET A 120 -12.94 -22.64 -26.48
CA MET A 120 -11.68 -21.92 -26.62
C MET A 120 -10.68 -22.67 -27.51
N PRO A 121 -9.72 -21.97 -28.13
CA PRO A 121 -8.64 -22.59 -28.88
C PRO A 121 -7.76 -23.51 -28.00
N GLN A 122 -7.35 -24.64 -28.57
CA GLN A 122 -6.45 -25.60 -27.91
C GLN A 122 -5.18 -24.95 -27.33
N ALA A 123 -4.54 -24.07 -28.09
CA ALA A 123 -3.32 -23.39 -27.66
C ALA A 123 -3.54 -22.60 -26.36
N GLN A 124 -4.71 -21.95 -26.23
CA GLN A 124 -5.06 -21.18 -25.04
C GLN A 124 -5.34 -22.10 -23.85
N ARG A 125 -5.95 -23.28 -24.05
CA ARG A 125 -6.16 -24.25 -22.97
C ARG A 125 -4.85 -24.89 -22.49
N LEU A 126 -3.91 -25.18 -23.40
CA LEU A 126 -2.58 -25.68 -23.07
C LEU A 126 -1.78 -24.64 -22.25
N GLU A 127 -1.89 -23.36 -22.60
CA GLU A 127 -1.28 -22.28 -21.82
C GLU A 127 -1.85 -22.22 -20.39
N ILE A 128 -3.18 -22.31 -20.23
CA ILE A 128 -3.82 -22.40 -18.91
C ILE A 128 -3.33 -23.64 -18.15
N LEU A 129 -3.28 -24.81 -18.81
CA LEU A 129 -2.82 -26.07 -18.21
C LEU A 129 -1.40 -25.95 -17.65
N SER A 130 -0.52 -25.25 -18.36
CA SER A 130 0.87 -25.03 -17.91
C SER A 130 0.99 -24.16 -16.65
N ARG A 131 -0.05 -23.37 -16.33
CA ARG A 131 -0.07 -22.39 -15.22
C ARG A 131 -0.96 -22.82 -14.04
N GLN A 132 -1.80 -23.84 -14.20
CA GLN A 132 -2.75 -24.31 -13.18
C GLN A 132 -2.09 -24.94 -11.94
N GLY A 133 -0.80 -25.28 -11.98
CA GLY A 133 -0.10 -25.86 -10.82
C GLY A 133 -0.84 -27.10 -10.29
N PRO A 134 -1.09 -27.23 -8.98
CA PRO A 134 -1.76 -28.40 -8.39
C PRO A 134 -3.30 -28.39 -8.54
N THR A 135 -3.89 -27.31 -9.05
CA THR A 135 -5.36 -27.15 -9.17
C THR A 135 -5.89 -27.78 -10.45
N TRP A 136 -7.11 -28.34 -10.42
CA TRP A 136 -7.68 -29.13 -11.52
C TRP A 136 -8.99 -28.55 -12.04
N GLY A 137 -9.09 -28.43 -13.37
CA GLY A 137 -10.29 -28.02 -14.11
C GLY A 137 -11.51 -28.93 -13.91
N ASP A 138 -12.72 -28.37 -13.94
CA ASP A 138 -13.93 -29.16 -14.14
C ASP A 138 -13.94 -29.86 -15.51
N ASP A 139 -13.31 -29.25 -16.51
CA ASP A 139 -13.11 -29.82 -17.85
C ASP A 139 -12.11 -31.00 -17.84
N GLU A 140 -11.02 -30.89 -17.07
CA GLU A 140 -10.08 -31.99 -16.82
C GLU A 140 -10.79 -33.18 -16.17
N LEU A 141 -11.62 -32.93 -15.17
CA LEU A 141 -12.39 -33.98 -14.50
C LEU A 141 -13.41 -34.62 -15.44
N LEU A 142 -14.20 -33.81 -16.14
CA LEU A 142 -15.21 -34.32 -17.08
C LEU A 142 -14.58 -35.17 -18.19
N TYR A 143 -13.45 -34.70 -18.75
CA TYR A 143 -12.69 -35.44 -19.76
C TYR A 143 -12.28 -36.83 -19.30
N TRP A 144 -11.99 -37.03 -18.01
CA TRP A 144 -11.58 -38.32 -17.47
C TRP A 144 -12.73 -39.17 -16.94
N LEU A 145 -13.80 -38.56 -16.41
CA LEU A 145 -14.98 -39.28 -15.92
C LEU A 145 -15.77 -39.93 -17.07
N GLU A 146 -15.90 -39.27 -18.22
CA GLU A 146 -16.60 -39.80 -19.39
C GLU A 146 -16.00 -41.13 -19.90
N PRO A 147 -14.68 -41.25 -20.14
CA PRO A 147 -14.04 -42.53 -20.46
C PRO A 147 -14.17 -43.60 -19.36
N CYS A 148 -14.20 -43.21 -18.09
CA CYS A 148 -14.38 -44.18 -17.01
C CYS A 148 -15.78 -44.81 -17.05
N ALA A 149 -16.82 -44.03 -17.38
CA ALA A 149 -18.17 -44.55 -17.54
C ALA A 149 -18.30 -45.47 -18.76
N THR A 150 -17.64 -45.14 -19.88
CA THR A 150 -17.69 -45.98 -21.09
C THR A 150 -16.85 -47.25 -21.01
N SER A 151 -15.81 -47.25 -20.16
CA SER A 151 -14.93 -48.42 -19.96
C SER A 151 -15.41 -49.37 -18.86
N ALA A 152 -16.41 -48.98 -18.07
CA ALA A 152 -17.00 -49.81 -17.03
C ALA A 152 -17.87 -50.92 -17.63
N ASP A 153 -18.10 -51.98 -16.85
CA ASP A 153 -18.98 -53.09 -17.25
C ASP A 153 -20.40 -52.55 -17.56
N GLU A 154 -20.96 -52.98 -18.70
CA GLU A 154 -22.31 -52.61 -19.15
C GLU A 154 -23.38 -52.90 -18.09
N LEU A 155 -23.15 -53.92 -17.24
CA LEU A 155 -24.05 -54.28 -16.13
C LEU A 155 -24.16 -53.19 -15.05
N GLN A 156 -23.14 -52.32 -14.92
CA GLN A 156 -23.14 -51.25 -13.91
C GLN A 156 -23.95 -50.02 -14.31
N ASN A 157 -24.34 -49.90 -15.60
CA ASN A 157 -25.07 -48.76 -16.17
C ASN A 157 -24.50 -47.42 -15.67
N VAL A 158 -23.26 -47.09 -16.01
CA VAL A 158 -22.60 -45.91 -15.45
C VAL A 158 -23.07 -44.60 -16.11
N VAL A 159 -23.48 -43.62 -15.31
CA VAL A 159 -23.90 -42.28 -15.75
C VAL A 159 -22.98 -41.23 -15.13
N VAL A 160 -22.53 -40.27 -15.94
CA VAL A 160 -21.73 -39.14 -15.45
C VAL A 160 -22.64 -37.94 -15.19
N TRP A 161 -22.55 -37.36 -14.00
CA TRP A 161 -23.11 -36.04 -13.71
C TRP A 161 -22.00 -34.99 -13.72
N ASP A 162 -22.26 -33.87 -14.41
CA ASP A 162 -21.25 -32.84 -14.66
C ASP A 162 -20.75 -32.23 -13.34
N PRO A 163 -19.43 -32.26 -13.06
CA PRO A 163 -18.86 -31.72 -11.83
C PRO A 163 -19.18 -30.24 -11.56
N LEU A 164 -19.34 -29.43 -12.62
CA LEU A 164 -19.70 -28.02 -12.50
C LEU A 164 -21.13 -27.85 -11.98
N LEU A 165 -22.07 -28.67 -12.48
CA LEU A 165 -23.47 -28.62 -12.06
C LEU A 165 -23.64 -29.12 -10.63
N ILE A 166 -23.00 -30.25 -10.28
CA ILE A 166 -23.11 -30.81 -8.93
C ILE A 166 -22.51 -29.84 -7.90
N SER A 167 -21.38 -29.21 -8.22
CA SER A 167 -20.79 -28.19 -7.36
C SER A 167 -21.69 -26.97 -7.18
N GLY A 168 -22.36 -26.51 -8.25
CA GLY A 168 -23.33 -25.41 -8.15
C GLY A 168 -24.57 -25.77 -7.33
N LEU A 169 -25.10 -26.99 -7.46
CA LEU A 169 -26.27 -27.45 -6.72
C LEU A 169 -26.00 -27.67 -5.22
N VAL A 170 -24.76 -27.97 -4.84
CA VAL A 170 -24.36 -28.06 -3.43
C VAL A 170 -24.25 -26.68 -2.78
N LEU A 171 -23.89 -25.65 -3.56
CA LEU A 171 -23.84 -24.26 -3.10
C LEU A 171 -25.24 -23.65 -3.00
N VAL A 172 -26.04 -23.76 -4.07
CA VAL A 172 -27.44 -23.34 -4.09
C VAL A 172 -28.31 -24.49 -4.56
N ASP A 173 -29.08 -25.03 -3.61
CA ASP A 173 -29.99 -26.13 -3.87
C ASP A 173 -31.08 -25.74 -4.87
N ASN A 174 -31.29 -26.61 -5.86
CA ASN A 174 -32.37 -26.49 -6.84
C ASN A 174 -33.08 -27.85 -6.98
N PRO A 175 -34.16 -28.08 -6.22
CA PRO A 175 -34.90 -29.34 -6.24
C PRO A 175 -35.43 -29.73 -7.62
N GLY A 176 -35.75 -28.74 -8.47
CA GLY A 176 -36.24 -28.98 -9.82
C GLY A 176 -35.18 -29.59 -10.74
N THR A 177 -33.92 -29.20 -10.57
CA THR A 177 -32.79 -29.77 -11.32
C THR A 177 -32.43 -31.16 -10.79
N TRP A 178 -32.43 -31.36 -9.48
CA TRP A 178 -32.24 -32.69 -8.89
C TRP A 178 -33.29 -33.69 -9.38
N ALA A 179 -34.56 -33.31 -9.40
CA ALA A 179 -35.63 -34.16 -9.92
C ALA A 179 -35.44 -34.53 -11.40
N GLN A 180 -34.92 -33.61 -12.22
CA GLN A 180 -34.61 -33.89 -13.63
C GLN A 180 -33.45 -34.88 -13.78
N LEU A 181 -32.39 -34.73 -12.98
CA LEU A 181 -31.24 -35.62 -12.99
C LEU A 181 -31.59 -37.04 -12.51
N THR A 182 -32.46 -37.16 -11.51
CA THR A 182 -32.86 -38.47 -10.96
C THR A 182 -33.91 -39.17 -11.80
N ALA A 183 -34.78 -38.43 -12.50
CA ALA A 183 -35.85 -39.00 -13.32
C ALA A 183 -35.35 -39.83 -14.52
N VAL A 184 -34.13 -39.57 -14.99
CA VAL A 184 -33.53 -40.26 -16.14
C VAL A 184 -32.71 -41.50 -15.75
N LEU A 185 -32.56 -41.79 -14.46
CA LEU A 185 -31.75 -42.89 -13.96
C LEU A 185 -32.46 -44.25 -14.10
N ALA A 186 -31.71 -45.27 -14.54
CA ALA A 186 -32.20 -46.65 -14.57
C ALA A 186 -32.40 -47.23 -13.16
N LYS A 187 -33.08 -48.39 -13.07
CA LYS A 187 -33.34 -49.09 -11.80
C LYS A 187 -32.07 -49.58 -11.09
N VAL A 188 -31.11 -50.06 -11.86
CA VAL A 188 -29.76 -50.39 -11.38
C VAL A 188 -28.81 -49.53 -12.17
N VAL A 189 -28.11 -48.62 -11.48
CA VAL A 189 -27.29 -47.58 -12.11
C VAL A 189 -26.19 -47.14 -11.16
N THR A 190 -25.01 -46.87 -11.72
CA THR A 190 -23.93 -46.22 -10.98
C THR A 190 -23.77 -44.80 -11.48
N VAL A 191 -23.90 -43.81 -10.61
CA VAL A 191 -23.69 -42.41 -10.98
C VAL A 191 -22.32 -41.98 -10.48
N ILE A 192 -21.53 -41.33 -11.35
CA ILE A 192 -20.22 -40.78 -10.98
C ILE A 192 -20.16 -39.27 -11.21
N SER A 193 -19.52 -38.56 -10.30
CA SER A 193 -19.27 -37.13 -10.39
C SER A 193 -18.14 -36.72 -9.44
N ALA A 194 -17.87 -35.42 -9.40
CA ALA A 194 -16.98 -34.80 -8.43
C ALA A 194 -17.63 -33.50 -7.95
N VAL A 195 -17.39 -33.13 -6.70
CA VAL A 195 -17.87 -31.88 -6.10
C VAL A 195 -16.70 -31.10 -5.54
N VAL A 196 -16.67 -29.79 -5.75
CA VAL A 196 -15.71 -28.93 -5.05
C VAL A 196 -16.33 -28.42 -3.74
N ILE A 197 -15.68 -28.74 -2.61
CA ILE A 197 -16.06 -28.27 -1.27
C ILE A 197 -14.79 -27.75 -0.61
N ASP A 198 -14.82 -26.54 -0.05
CA ASP A 198 -13.66 -25.89 0.55
C ASP A 198 -12.39 -25.96 -0.34
N GLN A 199 -12.59 -25.79 -1.66
CA GLN A 199 -11.52 -25.78 -2.67
C GLN A 199 -10.84 -27.14 -2.91
N HIS A 200 -11.47 -28.19 -2.42
CA HIS A 200 -11.03 -29.55 -2.58
C HIS A 200 -12.02 -30.31 -3.47
N TRP A 201 -11.52 -31.00 -4.48
CA TRP A 201 -12.31 -31.91 -5.29
C TRP A 201 -12.54 -33.21 -4.52
N VAL A 202 -13.80 -33.52 -4.26
CA VAL A 202 -14.25 -34.73 -3.55
C VAL A 202 -14.93 -35.66 -4.57
N PRO A 203 -14.57 -36.96 -4.61
CA PRO A 203 -15.19 -37.90 -5.54
C PRO A 203 -16.58 -38.31 -5.04
N LEU A 204 -17.52 -38.47 -5.97
CA LEU A 204 -18.87 -38.96 -5.67
C LEU A 204 -19.21 -40.13 -6.59
N VAL A 205 -19.45 -41.30 -6.00
CA VAL A 205 -19.88 -42.51 -6.71
C VAL A 205 -21.13 -43.06 -6.04
N TRP A 206 -22.30 -42.84 -6.62
CA TRP A 206 -23.54 -43.44 -6.14
C TRP A 206 -23.76 -44.80 -6.80
N ARG A 207 -24.01 -45.83 -6.02
CA ARG A 207 -24.55 -47.11 -6.51
C ARG A 207 -26.01 -47.20 -6.09
N LEU A 208 -26.89 -47.33 -7.07
CA LEU A 208 -28.32 -47.45 -6.88
C LEU A 208 -28.78 -48.80 -7.43
N ASP A 209 -29.55 -49.53 -6.62
CA ASP A 209 -30.22 -50.77 -7.01
C ASP A 209 -31.71 -50.72 -6.65
N GLU A 210 -32.41 -51.86 -6.65
CA GLU A 210 -33.83 -51.92 -6.27
C GLU A 210 -34.05 -51.81 -4.74
N VAL A 211 -33.00 -51.96 -3.93
CA VAL A 211 -33.02 -52.09 -2.47
C VAL A 211 -32.60 -50.79 -1.78
N GLY A 212 -31.69 -50.01 -2.37
CA GLY A 212 -31.21 -48.77 -1.77
C GLY A 212 -30.31 -47.92 -2.67
N CYS A 213 -29.84 -46.81 -2.07
CA CYS A 213 -28.88 -45.88 -2.66
C CYS A 213 -27.68 -45.74 -1.71
N LYS A 214 -26.47 -46.02 -2.20
CA LYS A 214 -25.24 -45.85 -1.42
C LYS A 214 -24.25 -44.92 -2.14
N LEU A 215 -23.81 -43.87 -1.47
CA LEU A 215 -22.79 -42.95 -1.94
C LEU A 215 -21.41 -43.35 -1.38
N PHE A 216 -20.46 -43.61 -2.27
CA PHE A 216 -19.06 -43.81 -1.94
C PHE A 216 -18.28 -42.51 -2.23
N THR A 217 -17.51 -42.07 -1.25
CA THR A 217 -16.63 -40.90 -1.34
C THR A 217 -15.27 -41.19 -0.69
N GLY A 218 -14.32 -40.26 -0.77
CA GLY A 218 -12.97 -40.43 -0.26
C GLY A 218 -12.54 -39.28 0.65
N SER A 219 -11.96 -39.62 1.80
CA SER A 219 -11.29 -38.72 2.77
C SER A 219 -11.95 -37.34 2.95
N ILE A 220 -13.05 -37.30 3.70
CA ILE A 220 -13.80 -36.07 3.99
C ILE A 220 -13.55 -35.58 5.43
N LYS A 221 -13.67 -34.26 5.66
CA LYS A 221 -13.69 -33.68 7.02
C LYS A 221 -15.05 -33.92 7.68
N GLU A 222 -15.06 -34.03 9.02
CA GLU A 222 -16.28 -34.18 9.84
C GLU A 222 -17.31 -33.07 9.56
N SER A 223 -16.83 -31.84 9.34
CA SER A 223 -17.65 -30.68 9.00
C SER A 223 -18.48 -30.81 7.72
N HIS A 224 -18.11 -31.72 6.81
CA HIS A 224 -18.79 -31.92 5.52
C HIS A 224 -19.69 -33.18 5.50
N GLY A 225 -19.76 -33.93 6.60
CA GLY A 225 -20.61 -35.13 6.69
C GLY A 225 -22.09 -34.85 6.40
N SER A 226 -22.60 -33.67 6.80
CA SER A 226 -23.99 -33.26 6.52
C SER A 226 -24.25 -33.05 5.03
N VAL A 227 -23.28 -32.51 4.29
CA VAL A 227 -23.37 -32.33 2.82
C VAL A 227 -23.38 -33.70 2.14
N MET A 228 -22.51 -34.62 2.55
CA MET A 228 -22.50 -35.99 2.02
C MET A 228 -23.78 -36.75 2.34
N GLN A 229 -24.35 -36.54 3.54
CA GLN A 229 -25.63 -37.09 3.90
C GLN A 229 -26.72 -36.58 2.95
N THR A 230 -26.82 -35.26 2.73
CA THR A 230 -27.78 -34.69 1.78
C THR A 230 -27.58 -35.27 0.37
N LEU A 231 -26.35 -35.33 -0.12
CA LEU A 231 -26.02 -35.88 -1.44
C LEU A 231 -26.38 -37.37 -1.58
N ALA A 232 -26.25 -38.16 -0.52
CA ALA A 232 -26.65 -39.57 -0.51
C ALA A 232 -28.16 -39.74 -0.64
N GLN A 233 -28.94 -38.83 -0.04
CA GLN A 233 -30.40 -38.89 -0.05
C GLN A 233 -31.01 -38.56 -1.40
N ILE A 234 -30.38 -37.67 -2.19
CA ILE A 234 -30.99 -37.10 -3.41
C ILE A 234 -31.46 -38.18 -4.40
N PRO A 235 -30.62 -39.16 -4.82
CA PRO A 235 -31.05 -40.12 -5.83
C PRO A 235 -32.10 -41.12 -5.30
N GLY A 236 -32.03 -41.47 -4.01
CA GLY A 236 -32.99 -42.36 -3.36
C GLY A 236 -34.37 -41.70 -3.19
N LEU A 237 -34.41 -40.49 -2.62
CA LEU A 237 -35.64 -39.72 -2.44
C LEU A 237 -36.29 -39.34 -3.77
N GLY A 238 -35.48 -38.99 -4.78
CA GLY A 238 -35.96 -38.59 -6.10
C GLY A 238 -36.51 -39.73 -6.97
N ARG A 239 -36.22 -41.00 -6.65
CA ARG A 239 -36.61 -42.15 -7.48
C ARG A 239 -37.68 -43.04 -6.84
N ASN A 240 -37.47 -43.47 -5.60
CA ASN A 240 -38.32 -44.46 -4.92
C ASN A 240 -38.61 -44.13 -3.46
N GLY A 241 -38.19 -42.95 -2.98
CA GLY A 241 -38.41 -42.50 -1.61
C GLY A 241 -37.53 -43.23 -0.58
N GLN A 242 -36.53 -43.98 -1.01
CA GLN A 242 -35.61 -44.67 -0.11
C GLN A 242 -34.55 -43.70 0.41
N LEU A 243 -34.18 -43.88 1.68
CA LEU A 243 -33.10 -43.11 2.29
C LEU A 243 -31.77 -43.64 1.79
N GLY A 244 -30.94 -42.77 1.24
CA GLY A 244 -29.58 -43.11 0.87
C GLY A 244 -28.62 -43.07 2.06
N VAL A 245 -27.54 -43.82 1.98
CA VAL A 245 -26.45 -43.79 2.97
C VAL A 245 -25.13 -43.49 2.28
N TRP A 246 -24.17 -42.91 2.97
CA TRP A 246 -22.83 -42.68 2.42
C TRP A 246 -21.76 -43.38 3.24
N THR A 247 -20.62 -43.62 2.59
CA THR A 247 -19.40 -44.12 3.23
C THR A 247 -18.18 -43.42 2.65
N SER A 248 -17.22 -43.09 3.51
CA SER A 248 -15.89 -42.64 3.10
C SER A 248 -14.95 -43.83 3.01
N LEU A 249 -14.06 -43.85 2.02
CA LEU A 249 -12.85 -44.66 2.09
C LEU A 249 -11.67 -43.77 2.46
N ASP A 250 -10.86 -44.25 3.40
CA ASP A 250 -9.58 -43.65 3.74
C ASP A 250 -8.55 -44.01 2.67
N PHE A 251 -7.84 -43.00 2.16
CA PHE A 251 -6.72 -43.21 1.23
C PHE A 251 -5.48 -43.79 1.94
N GLY A 252 -5.43 -43.74 3.27
CA GLY A 252 -4.29 -44.16 4.09
C GLY A 252 -3.14 -43.14 4.11
N PHE A 253 -3.34 -41.98 3.48
CA PHE A 253 -2.46 -40.82 3.52
C PHE A 253 -3.26 -39.55 3.19
N GLN A 254 -2.74 -38.40 3.61
CA GLN A 254 -3.36 -37.12 3.30
C GLN A 254 -3.02 -36.67 1.87
N VAL A 255 -4.06 -36.43 1.06
CA VAL A 255 -3.90 -35.80 -0.26
C VAL A 255 -3.75 -34.31 -0.05
N THR A 256 -2.60 -33.74 -0.40
CA THR A 256 -2.26 -32.31 -0.21
C THR A 256 -2.19 -31.50 -1.50
N SER A 257 -2.09 -32.18 -2.65
CA SER A 257 -2.09 -31.54 -3.96
C SER A 257 -2.68 -32.46 -5.03
N HIS A 258 -3.13 -31.90 -6.15
CA HIS A 258 -3.71 -32.65 -7.27
C HIS A 258 -4.92 -33.51 -6.87
N CYS A 259 -5.82 -32.96 -6.04
CA CYS A 259 -7.05 -33.65 -5.60
C CYS A 259 -7.91 -34.16 -6.75
N GLY A 260 -7.92 -33.48 -7.91
CA GLY A 260 -8.59 -33.97 -9.11
C GLY A 260 -8.03 -35.30 -9.62
N ALA A 261 -6.72 -35.54 -9.54
CA ALA A 261 -6.14 -36.84 -9.89
C ALA A 261 -6.54 -37.93 -8.87
N ALA A 262 -6.65 -37.59 -7.59
CA ALA A 262 -7.14 -38.51 -6.56
C ALA A 262 -8.61 -38.88 -6.79
N VAL A 263 -9.46 -37.94 -7.23
CA VAL A 263 -10.84 -38.20 -7.66
C VAL A 263 -10.88 -39.23 -8.79
N ILE A 264 -10.09 -39.02 -9.85
CA ILE A 264 -10.06 -39.95 -10.99
C ILE A 264 -9.53 -41.33 -10.56
N ALA A 265 -8.51 -41.38 -9.69
CA ALA A 265 -8.01 -42.63 -9.15
C ALA A 265 -9.07 -43.41 -8.36
N PHE A 266 -9.83 -42.70 -7.50
CA PHE A 266 -10.91 -43.28 -6.71
C PHE A 266 -12.02 -43.86 -7.58
N VAL A 267 -12.47 -43.11 -8.59
CA VAL A 267 -13.51 -43.58 -9.52
C VAL A 267 -13.03 -44.79 -10.31
N ARG A 268 -11.79 -44.77 -10.82
CA ARG A 268 -11.20 -45.92 -11.54
C ARG A 268 -11.01 -47.13 -10.64
N HIS A 269 -10.75 -46.95 -9.35
CA HIS A 269 -10.64 -48.06 -8.42
C HIS A 269 -11.99 -48.77 -8.23
N LEU A 270 -13.07 -47.99 -8.01
CA LEU A 270 -14.39 -48.55 -7.76
C LEU A 270 -15.08 -49.10 -9.01
N LEU A 271 -14.79 -48.57 -10.20
CA LEU A 271 -15.41 -49.02 -11.46
C LEU A 271 -14.57 -50.04 -12.24
N LEU A 272 -13.25 -49.87 -12.25
CA LEU A 272 -12.33 -50.60 -13.13
C LEU A 272 -11.32 -51.46 -12.36
N GLU A 273 -11.48 -51.59 -11.03
CA GLU A 273 -10.61 -52.38 -10.14
C GLU A 273 -9.12 -51.98 -10.21
N THR A 274 -8.83 -50.74 -10.62
CA THR A 274 -7.45 -50.24 -10.67
C THR A 274 -6.89 -50.01 -9.27
N PRO A 275 -5.58 -50.17 -9.03
CA PRO A 275 -5.00 -49.98 -7.71
C PRO A 275 -5.03 -48.50 -7.27
N MET A 276 -5.44 -48.25 -6.03
CA MET A 276 -5.39 -46.91 -5.44
C MET A 276 -3.95 -46.42 -5.20
N PRO A 277 -3.68 -45.12 -5.37
CA PRO A 277 -2.43 -44.50 -4.93
C PRO A 277 -2.20 -44.75 -3.44
N ARG A 278 -0.95 -44.95 -3.04
CA ARG A 278 -0.56 -45.21 -1.63
C ARG A 278 0.23 -44.07 -0.99
N SER A 279 0.47 -42.99 -1.73
CA SER A 279 1.21 -41.82 -1.27
C SER A 279 0.92 -40.59 -2.13
N GLN A 280 1.24 -39.40 -1.60
CA GLN A 280 1.12 -38.14 -2.36
C GLN A 280 1.99 -38.13 -3.62
N ASP A 281 3.17 -38.74 -3.59
CA ASP A 281 4.04 -38.84 -4.77
C ASP A 281 3.43 -39.69 -5.89
N ALA A 282 2.70 -40.75 -5.53
CA ALA A 282 1.95 -41.56 -6.49
C ALA A 282 0.80 -40.74 -7.12
N VAL A 283 0.12 -39.89 -6.34
CA VAL A 283 -0.90 -38.96 -6.86
C VAL A 283 -0.29 -37.93 -7.81
N ASN A 284 0.87 -37.35 -7.47
CA ASN A 284 1.57 -36.38 -8.33
C ASN A 284 2.03 -37.01 -9.66
N SER A 285 2.51 -38.26 -9.61
CA SER A 285 2.94 -39.01 -10.79
C SER A 285 1.74 -39.33 -11.69
N LEU A 286 0.63 -39.77 -11.09
CA LEU A 286 -0.63 -40.01 -11.81
C LEU A 286 -1.16 -38.72 -12.43
N ALA A 287 -1.16 -37.61 -11.69
CA ALA A 287 -1.59 -36.30 -12.17
C ALA A 287 -0.80 -35.86 -13.41
N SER A 288 0.52 -36.07 -13.40
CA SER A 288 1.39 -35.74 -14.53
C SER A 288 1.06 -36.58 -15.76
N ALA A 289 0.84 -37.88 -15.58
CA ALA A 289 0.45 -38.79 -16.68
C ALA A 289 -0.92 -38.41 -17.27
N LEU A 290 -1.93 -38.22 -16.42
CA LEU A 290 -3.27 -37.80 -16.82
C LEU A 290 -3.27 -36.46 -17.56
N ARG A 291 -2.43 -35.50 -17.17
CA ARG A 291 -2.37 -34.21 -17.86
C ARG A 291 -1.65 -34.27 -19.20
N LEU A 292 -0.63 -35.12 -19.32
CA LEU A 292 0.04 -35.34 -20.59
C LEU A 292 -0.94 -35.92 -21.61
N ASP A 293 -1.72 -36.93 -21.20
CA ASP A 293 -2.73 -37.56 -22.03
C ASP A 293 -3.87 -36.58 -22.36
N PHE A 294 -4.37 -35.84 -21.36
CA PHE A 294 -5.38 -34.79 -21.57
C PHE A 294 -4.92 -33.75 -22.60
N ALA A 295 -3.70 -33.22 -22.44
CA ALA A 295 -3.12 -32.24 -23.36
C ALA A 295 -3.02 -32.77 -24.80
N SER A 296 -2.67 -34.06 -24.95
CA SER A 296 -2.58 -34.72 -26.25
C SER A 296 -3.95 -34.98 -26.90
N GLY A 297 -4.99 -35.17 -26.09
CA GLY A 297 -6.35 -35.47 -26.52
C GLY A 297 -7.25 -34.24 -26.72
N LEU A 298 -6.75 -33.02 -26.52
CA LEU A 298 -7.52 -31.79 -26.71
C LEU A 298 -7.88 -31.55 -28.19
N LEU A 299 -9.14 -31.20 -28.44
CA LEU A 299 -9.62 -30.74 -29.75
C LEU A 299 -9.15 -29.31 -30.05
N GLN A 300 -9.11 -28.93 -31.33
CA GLN A 300 -8.75 -27.55 -31.76
C GLN A 300 -9.61 -26.47 -31.09
N GLN A 301 -10.89 -26.78 -30.86
CA GLN A 301 -11.82 -26.02 -30.04
C GLN A 301 -12.22 -26.91 -28.86
N CYS A 302 -11.89 -26.49 -27.65
CA CYS A 302 -12.08 -27.27 -26.43
C CYS A 302 -12.90 -26.48 -25.41
N MET A 303 -13.41 -27.17 -24.39
CA MET A 303 -14.25 -26.54 -23.37
C MET A 303 -13.44 -25.55 -22.53
N VAL A 304 -14.10 -24.48 -22.09
CA VAL A 304 -13.48 -23.52 -21.17
C VAL A 304 -13.61 -24.03 -19.74
N PRO A 305 -12.50 -24.21 -18.98
CA PRO A 305 -12.58 -24.53 -17.56
C PRO A 305 -13.30 -23.40 -16.80
N ARG A 306 -14.30 -23.78 -16.00
CA ARG A 306 -15.10 -22.86 -15.15
C ARG A 306 -14.66 -22.93 -13.69
N LEU A 307 -14.30 -24.12 -13.23
CA LEU A 307 -13.76 -24.38 -11.90
C LEU A 307 -12.29 -24.74 -12.10
N ALA A 308 -11.37 -23.96 -11.52
CA ALA A 308 -9.90 -24.01 -11.69
C ALA A 308 -9.27 -23.23 -12.86
N GLY A 309 -9.79 -22.04 -13.13
CA GLY A 309 -9.07 -21.01 -13.89
C GLY A 309 -8.25 -20.06 -13.01
N LEU A 310 -7.18 -20.52 -12.35
CA LEU A 310 -6.15 -19.59 -11.86
C LEU A 310 -5.35 -19.07 -13.08
N GLY A 311 -5.96 -18.19 -13.87
CA GLY A 311 -5.30 -17.61 -15.03
C GLY A 311 -6.18 -16.91 -16.06
N GLN A 312 -7.52 -17.01 -16.00
CA GLN A 312 -8.36 -16.15 -16.84
C GLN A 312 -8.71 -14.89 -16.08
N VAL A 313 -8.20 -13.76 -16.56
CA VAL A 313 -8.74 -12.46 -16.18
C VAL A 313 -10.20 -12.43 -16.62
N ASP A 314 -11.10 -12.12 -15.69
CA ASP A 314 -12.49 -11.80 -16.01
C ASP A 314 -12.48 -10.57 -16.92
N LEU A 315 -12.52 -10.84 -18.23
CA LEU A 315 -12.42 -9.82 -19.26
C LEU A 315 -13.64 -8.90 -19.20
N GLU A 316 -14.79 -9.41 -18.78
CA GLU A 316 -16.01 -8.61 -18.62
C GLU A 316 -15.90 -7.66 -17.44
N ALA A 317 -15.42 -8.14 -16.28
CA ALA A 317 -15.14 -7.28 -15.12
C ALA A 317 -14.05 -6.24 -15.41
N LEU A 318 -12.99 -6.64 -16.12
CA LEU A 318 -11.95 -5.70 -16.58
C LEU A 318 -12.53 -4.64 -17.52
N CYS A 319 -13.33 -5.07 -18.51
CA CYS A 319 -13.99 -4.14 -19.44
C CYS A 319 -14.94 -3.19 -18.70
N ALA A 320 -15.75 -3.70 -17.76
CA ALA A 320 -16.66 -2.90 -16.95
C ALA A 320 -15.91 -1.86 -16.10
N LEU A 321 -14.79 -2.25 -15.49
CA LEU A 321 -13.92 -1.36 -14.74
C LEU A 321 -13.32 -0.27 -15.65
N LEU A 322 -12.86 -0.62 -16.85
CA LEU A 322 -12.31 0.34 -17.83
C LEU A 322 -13.38 1.35 -18.29
N VAL A 323 -14.60 0.89 -18.58
CA VAL A 323 -15.75 1.76 -18.92
C VAL A 323 -16.07 2.70 -17.76
N GLN A 324 -16.17 2.18 -16.54
CA GLN A 324 -16.43 2.99 -15.34
C GLN A 324 -15.36 4.08 -15.16
N GLN A 325 -14.12 3.78 -15.55
CA GLN A 325 -12.98 4.69 -15.46
C GLN A 325 -12.81 5.62 -16.68
N GLY A 326 -13.62 5.43 -17.73
CA GLY A 326 -13.83 6.39 -18.82
C GLY A 326 -13.24 6.00 -20.17
N VAL A 327 -12.88 4.73 -20.35
CA VAL A 327 -12.46 4.20 -21.66
C VAL A 327 -13.68 4.12 -22.59
N ALA A 328 -13.53 4.56 -23.84
CA ALA A 328 -14.61 4.56 -24.82
C ALA A 328 -15.07 3.14 -25.15
N GLY A 329 -16.39 2.91 -25.18
CA GLY A 329 -17.04 1.58 -25.26
C GLY A 329 -16.59 0.70 -26.43
N ASP A 330 -16.26 1.33 -27.55
CA ASP A 330 -15.74 0.74 -28.78
C ASP A 330 -14.27 0.28 -28.67
N GLU A 331 -13.46 0.94 -27.83
CA GLU A 331 -12.06 0.59 -27.61
C GLU A 331 -11.81 -0.32 -26.40
N VAL A 332 -12.81 -0.53 -25.52
CA VAL A 332 -12.62 -1.24 -24.24
C VAL A 332 -12.05 -2.64 -24.41
N LYS A 333 -12.62 -3.44 -25.32
CA LYS A 333 -12.20 -4.83 -25.51
C LYS A 333 -10.76 -4.92 -26.01
N LEU A 334 -10.40 -4.06 -26.97
CA LEU A 334 -9.04 -3.97 -27.50
C LEU A 334 -8.06 -3.46 -26.42
N ARG A 335 -8.48 -2.48 -25.61
CA ARG A 335 -7.66 -1.94 -24.52
C ARG A 335 -7.43 -2.97 -23.41
N ALA A 336 -8.46 -3.71 -23.04
CA ALA A 336 -8.37 -4.80 -22.07
C ALA A 336 -7.39 -5.89 -22.56
N GLN A 337 -7.48 -6.30 -23.82
CA GLN A 337 -6.54 -7.26 -24.42
C GLN A 337 -5.11 -6.73 -24.45
N THR A 338 -4.90 -5.47 -24.84
CA THR A 338 -3.55 -4.86 -24.87
C THR A 338 -2.96 -4.73 -23.47
N LEU A 339 -3.79 -4.42 -22.47
CA LEU A 339 -3.41 -4.35 -21.06
C LEU A 339 -3.00 -5.72 -20.51
N LEU A 340 -3.71 -6.79 -20.90
CA LEU A 340 -3.35 -8.17 -20.57
C LEU A 340 -2.01 -8.57 -21.18
N CYS A 341 -1.80 -8.24 -22.45
CA CYS A 341 -0.51 -8.48 -23.11
C CYS A 341 0.65 -7.71 -22.46
N ALA A 342 0.40 -6.51 -21.92
CA ALA A 342 1.44 -5.66 -21.34
C ALA A 342 1.75 -6.01 -19.87
N LEU A 343 0.75 -6.38 -19.07
CA LEU A 343 0.89 -6.61 -17.63
C LEU A 343 0.93 -8.10 -17.25
N GLY A 344 0.47 -8.98 -18.13
CA GLY A 344 0.27 -10.40 -17.88
C GLY A 344 -1.05 -10.70 -17.16
N ASP A 345 -1.62 -11.88 -17.42
CA ASP A 345 -2.93 -12.29 -16.90
C ASP A 345 -2.94 -12.40 -15.37
N GLY A 346 -1.88 -12.95 -14.78
CA GLY A 346 -1.77 -13.15 -13.32
C GLY A 346 -1.78 -11.83 -12.52
N PRO A 347 -0.90 -10.85 -12.82
CA PRO A 347 -0.91 -9.55 -12.16
C PRO A 347 -2.24 -8.81 -12.31
N VAL A 348 -2.89 -8.90 -13.47
CA VAL A 348 -4.19 -8.25 -13.71
C VAL A 348 -5.31 -8.95 -12.94
N ALA A 349 -5.35 -10.28 -12.89
CA ALA A 349 -6.32 -11.02 -12.08
C ALA A 349 -6.18 -10.70 -10.58
N LYS A 350 -4.94 -10.59 -10.10
CA LYS A 350 -4.63 -10.18 -8.73
C LYS A 350 -5.02 -8.72 -8.44
N ALA A 351 -4.87 -7.83 -9.43
CA ALA A 351 -5.31 -6.45 -9.29
C ALA A 351 -6.84 -6.35 -9.24
N LEU A 352 -7.58 -7.15 -10.02
CA LEU A 352 -9.04 -7.12 -10.05
C LEU A 352 -9.70 -7.59 -8.75
N THR A 353 -9.02 -8.42 -7.97
CA THR A 353 -9.48 -8.94 -6.67
C THR A 353 -9.08 -8.06 -5.49
N ALA A 354 -8.32 -6.99 -5.71
CA ALA A 354 -7.90 -6.08 -4.65
C ALA A 354 -9.04 -5.19 -4.13
N VAL A 355 -8.95 -4.72 -2.89
CA VAL A 355 -9.90 -3.77 -2.27
C VAL A 355 -10.11 -2.50 -3.14
N ASN A 356 -9.10 -2.10 -3.91
CA ASN A 356 -9.23 -1.04 -4.91
C ASN A 356 -8.63 -1.47 -6.26
N PRO A 357 -9.44 -2.13 -7.11
CA PRO A 357 -8.94 -2.73 -8.34
C PRO A 357 -8.25 -1.76 -9.29
N TRP A 358 -8.85 -0.57 -9.44
CA TRP A 358 -8.34 0.47 -10.32
C TRP A 358 -6.98 1.01 -9.90
N ARG A 359 -6.74 1.14 -8.59
CA ARG A 359 -5.48 1.65 -8.06
C ARG A 359 -4.35 0.66 -8.32
N GLU A 360 -4.58 -0.63 -8.08
CA GLU A 360 -3.58 -1.66 -8.34
C GLU A 360 -3.26 -1.80 -9.83
N LEU A 361 -4.28 -1.79 -10.69
CA LEU A 361 -4.10 -1.80 -12.13
C LEU A 361 -3.26 -0.62 -12.63
N LYS A 362 -3.54 0.59 -12.12
CA LYS A 362 -2.73 1.78 -12.43
C LYS A 362 -1.29 1.65 -11.93
N TRP A 363 -1.10 1.11 -10.73
CA TRP A 363 0.23 0.92 -10.15
C TRP A 363 1.08 -0.06 -10.98
N LEU A 364 0.50 -1.17 -11.42
CA LEU A 364 1.15 -2.13 -12.32
C LEU A 364 1.46 -1.49 -13.69
N ALA A 365 0.52 -0.74 -14.25
CA ALA A 365 0.69 -0.05 -15.52
C ALA A 365 1.81 1.00 -15.49
N ASN A 366 1.96 1.72 -14.37
CA ASN A 366 3.00 2.74 -14.19
C ASN A 366 4.41 2.15 -14.02
N GLN A 367 4.53 0.89 -13.64
CA GLN A 367 5.82 0.20 -13.51
C GLN A 367 6.38 -0.30 -14.84
N GLN A 368 5.55 -0.37 -15.89
CA GLN A 368 6.04 -0.72 -17.22
C GLN A 368 7.01 0.36 -17.73
N ARG A 369 7.95 -0.06 -18.58
CA ARG A 369 8.93 0.82 -19.23
C ARG A 369 8.81 0.64 -20.75
N PRO A 370 8.13 1.55 -21.47
CA PRO A 370 7.46 2.78 -20.99
C PRO A 370 6.16 2.51 -20.21
N PRO A 371 5.70 3.46 -19.35
CA PRO A 371 4.46 3.31 -18.60
C PRO A 371 3.26 3.08 -19.52
N PHE A 372 2.42 2.10 -19.17
CA PHE A 372 1.24 1.77 -19.96
C PHE A 372 0.09 2.73 -19.65
N LEU A 373 -0.34 3.53 -20.62
CA LEU A 373 -1.42 4.50 -20.43
C LEU A 373 -2.80 3.84 -20.56
N ILE A 374 -3.44 3.53 -19.43
CA ILE A 374 -4.75 2.86 -19.43
C ILE A 374 -5.88 3.75 -20.00
N VAL A 375 -5.87 5.06 -19.71
CA VAL A 375 -6.88 6.04 -20.19
C VAL A 375 -6.18 7.13 -21.01
N LYS A 376 -6.63 7.36 -22.24
CA LYS A 376 -6.06 8.39 -23.12
C LYS A 376 -6.39 9.80 -22.60
N PRO A 377 -5.56 10.82 -22.89
CA PRO A 377 -5.84 12.20 -22.48
C PRO A 377 -7.14 12.76 -23.07
N SER A 378 -7.53 12.33 -24.28
CA SER A 378 -8.82 12.66 -24.92
C SER A 378 -10.01 12.14 -24.12
N GLU A 379 -9.99 10.86 -23.74
CA GLU A 379 -11.02 10.19 -22.93
C GLU A 379 -11.15 10.84 -21.53
N LEU A 380 -10.02 11.18 -20.91
CA LEU A 380 -10.01 11.89 -19.63
C LEU A 380 -10.65 13.28 -19.74
N ASN A 381 -10.31 14.04 -20.79
CA ASN A 381 -10.88 15.37 -21.03
C ASN A 381 -12.39 15.31 -21.31
N GLU A 382 -12.85 14.29 -22.02
CA GLU A 382 -14.26 14.06 -22.31
C GLU A 382 -15.05 13.71 -21.05
N LYS A 383 -14.47 12.89 -20.16
CA LYS A 383 -15.04 12.60 -18.84
C LYS A 383 -15.07 13.83 -17.92
N VAL A 384 -14.06 14.70 -18.00
CA VAL A 384 -14.05 15.99 -17.29
C VAL A 384 -15.16 16.90 -17.81
N LYS A 385 -15.37 16.98 -19.13
CA LYS A 385 -16.48 17.73 -19.76
C LYS A 385 -17.85 17.17 -19.37
N GLN A 386 -18.03 15.85 -19.34
CA GLN A 386 -19.30 15.23 -18.91
C GLN A 386 -19.61 15.51 -17.43
N ARG A 387 -18.58 15.63 -16.58
CA ARG A 387 -18.74 16.01 -15.16
C ARG A 387 -19.03 17.50 -14.96
N GLN A 388 -18.63 18.36 -15.89
CA GLN A 388 -18.95 19.81 -15.85
C GLN A 388 -20.46 20.09 -15.99
N GLY A 389 -21.27 19.14 -16.49
CA GLY A 389 -22.73 19.30 -16.64
C GLY A 389 -23.59 18.89 -15.43
N LYS A 390 -23.02 18.25 -14.39
CA LYS A 390 -23.79 17.72 -13.23
C LYS A 390 -23.26 18.13 -11.85
N GLY A 391 -22.34 19.09 -11.79
CA GLY A 391 -21.86 19.67 -10.54
C GLY A 391 -20.90 20.81 -10.83
N SER A 392 -20.99 21.88 -10.05
CA SER A 392 -20.17 23.09 -10.21
C SER A 392 -18.68 22.78 -10.07
N VAL A 393 -18.00 22.63 -11.20
CA VAL A 393 -16.54 22.65 -11.25
C VAL A 393 -16.10 24.10 -11.06
N GLY A 394 -15.73 24.45 -9.82
CA GLY A 394 -15.11 25.74 -9.53
C GLY A 394 -15.72 26.54 -8.37
N GLN A 395 -16.03 25.91 -7.24
CA GLN A 395 -15.97 26.64 -5.96
C GLN A 395 -15.08 25.92 -4.97
N LYS A 396 -13.99 26.60 -4.57
CA LYS A 396 -13.16 26.28 -3.40
C LYS A 396 -13.93 26.54 -2.10
N SER A 397 -15.10 25.94 -1.92
CA SER A 397 -15.97 26.17 -0.75
C SER A 397 -16.09 24.98 0.21
N HIS A 398 -15.37 23.87 -0.03
CA HIS A 398 -15.09 22.88 1.02
C HIS A 398 -13.73 23.14 1.70
N LYS A 399 -13.53 24.37 2.19
CA LYS A 399 -12.92 24.51 3.51
C LYS A 399 -14.03 24.20 4.51
N HIS A 400 -14.29 22.91 4.74
CA HIS A 400 -14.81 22.57 6.06
C HIS A 400 -13.78 23.10 7.05
N ALA A 401 -14.26 23.93 7.98
CA ALA A 401 -13.50 24.40 9.11
C ALA A 401 -12.68 23.24 9.64
N LYS A 402 -11.38 23.47 9.91
CA LYS A 402 -10.56 22.54 10.69
C LYS A 402 -11.41 22.07 11.85
N GLY A 403 -11.89 20.84 11.79
CA GLY A 403 -12.40 20.18 12.97
C GLY A 403 -11.29 20.32 14.00
N LYS A 404 -11.65 20.79 15.19
CA LYS A 404 -10.80 20.59 16.37
C LYS A 404 -10.73 19.08 16.60
N GLY A 405 -9.99 18.37 15.75
CA GLY A 405 -9.42 17.10 16.13
C GLY A 405 -8.61 17.39 17.37
N LYS A 406 -8.94 16.72 18.48
CA LYS A 406 -8.08 16.70 19.66
C LYS A 406 -6.70 16.36 19.14
N GLY A 407 -5.78 17.33 19.16
CA GLY A 407 -4.40 17.07 18.84
C GLY A 407 -3.95 15.93 19.73
N SER A 408 -3.49 14.84 19.11
CA SER A 408 -2.74 13.82 19.82
C SER A 408 -1.65 14.54 20.62
N LYS A 409 -1.49 14.13 21.88
CA LYS A 409 -0.50 14.71 22.79
C LYS A 409 0.87 14.70 22.09
N PRO A 410 1.68 15.77 22.20
CA PRO A 410 3.05 15.74 21.70
C PRO A 410 3.81 14.66 22.47
N GLY A 411 4.11 13.54 21.82
CA GLY A 411 4.81 12.40 22.43
C GLY A 411 4.38 11.01 21.95
N VAL A 412 3.24 10.85 21.26
CA VAL A 412 2.85 9.55 20.68
C VAL A 412 3.14 9.57 19.19
N VAL A 413 4.29 9.01 18.81
CA VAL A 413 4.67 8.78 17.40
C VAL A 413 4.06 7.45 16.97
N SER A 414 3.27 7.46 15.90
CA SER A 414 2.63 6.28 15.37
C SER A 414 3.66 5.44 14.58
N SER A 415 3.84 4.18 14.97
CA SER A 415 4.75 3.25 14.27
C SER A 415 4.25 3.00 12.86
N LEU A 416 5.13 3.11 11.87
CA LEU A 416 4.81 2.76 10.49
C LEU A 416 4.54 1.25 10.39
N ASP A 417 3.55 0.89 9.59
CA ASP A 417 3.22 -0.50 9.28
C ASP A 417 3.94 -0.92 7.98
N PRO A 418 4.90 -1.86 8.03
CA PRO A 418 5.59 -2.34 6.84
C PRO A 418 4.67 -2.92 5.77
N THR A 419 3.51 -3.46 6.15
CA THR A 419 2.56 -4.09 5.20
C THR A 419 1.86 -3.06 4.30
N ARG A 420 1.77 -1.81 4.77
CA ARG A 420 1.19 -0.68 4.03
C ARG A 420 2.23 0.07 3.19
N LEU A 421 3.48 -0.41 3.18
CA LEU A 421 4.59 0.22 2.47
C LEU A 421 5.06 -0.68 1.32
N ARG A 422 5.42 -0.02 0.21
CA ARG A 422 5.94 -0.67 -0.98
C ARG A 422 7.30 -0.12 -1.35
N LEU A 423 8.21 -1.01 -1.76
CA LEU A 423 9.51 -0.65 -2.33
C LEU A 423 9.44 -0.77 -3.85
N GLU A 424 9.87 0.27 -4.57
CA GLU A 424 9.97 0.26 -6.03
C GLU A 424 11.20 -0.54 -6.50
N LEU A 425 11.04 -1.29 -7.60
CA LEU A 425 12.12 -2.08 -8.18
C LEU A 425 13.26 -1.18 -8.68
N GLY A 426 14.49 -1.54 -8.34
CA GLY A 426 15.70 -0.81 -8.77
C GLY A 426 16.23 0.22 -7.78
N LEU A 427 15.57 0.43 -6.64
CA LEU A 427 16.10 1.27 -5.55
C LEU A 427 17.27 0.61 -4.80
N LEU A 428 17.30 -0.72 -4.81
CA LEU A 428 18.32 -1.55 -4.19
C LEU A 428 18.74 -2.64 -5.19
N GLN A 429 20.01 -3.01 -5.15
CA GLN A 429 20.59 -4.00 -6.04
C GLN A 429 21.57 -4.92 -5.30
N SER A 430 21.83 -6.08 -5.89
CA SER A 430 22.96 -6.92 -5.52
C SER A 430 24.28 -6.21 -5.88
N THR A 431 25.40 -6.62 -5.26
CA THR A 431 26.74 -6.18 -5.69
C THR A 431 27.01 -6.43 -7.17
N ASP A 432 26.33 -7.40 -7.76
CA ASP A 432 26.47 -7.76 -9.17
C ASP A 432 25.62 -6.88 -10.10
N GLY A 433 24.94 -5.85 -9.57
CA GLY A 433 24.12 -4.90 -10.32
C GLY A 433 22.69 -5.38 -10.61
N THR A 434 22.27 -6.55 -10.12
CA THR A 434 20.91 -7.06 -10.30
C THR A 434 19.92 -6.28 -9.41
N PRO A 435 18.86 -5.66 -9.95
CA PRO A 435 17.87 -4.94 -9.14
C PRO A 435 17.07 -5.91 -8.27
N LEU A 436 16.80 -5.51 -7.03
CA LEU A 436 16.13 -6.34 -6.04
C LEU A 436 14.69 -5.87 -5.80
N ALA A 437 13.76 -6.82 -5.82
CA ALA A 437 12.35 -6.59 -5.55
C ALA A 437 12.03 -6.69 -4.05
N GLN A 438 10.87 -6.17 -3.66
CA GLN A 438 10.31 -6.43 -2.33
C GLN A 438 9.90 -7.89 -2.21
N VAL A 439 10.37 -8.55 -1.16
CA VAL A 439 10.03 -9.94 -0.82
C VAL A 439 9.21 -9.93 0.47
N SER A 440 8.20 -10.79 0.57
CA SER A 440 7.43 -10.92 1.80
C SER A 440 8.20 -11.74 2.84
N LEU A 441 7.99 -11.46 4.12
CA LEU A 441 8.67 -12.16 5.20
C LEU A 441 8.52 -13.70 5.14
N PRO A 442 7.37 -14.28 4.75
CA PRO A 442 7.22 -15.74 4.59
C PRO A 442 8.02 -16.34 3.43
N GLN A 443 8.37 -15.55 2.41
CA GLN A 443 9.14 -15.99 1.25
C GLN A 443 10.65 -16.00 1.51
N VAL A 444 11.09 -15.74 2.74
CA VAL A 444 12.49 -15.79 3.12
C VAL A 444 12.95 -17.25 3.19
N ALA A 445 13.78 -17.66 2.24
CA ALA A 445 14.35 -19.00 2.15
C ALA A 445 15.83 -18.96 1.73
N SER A 446 16.48 -20.12 1.73
CA SER A 446 17.92 -20.29 1.50
C SER A 446 18.44 -19.80 0.14
N HIS A 447 17.58 -19.58 -0.85
CA HIS A 447 17.96 -19.21 -2.22
C HIS A 447 17.32 -17.91 -2.72
N VAL A 448 16.72 -17.13 -1.83
CA VAL A 448 15.93 -15.95 -2.22
C VAL A 448 16.79 -14.69 -2.22
N SER A 449 16.60 -13.84 -3.24
CA SER A 449 17.23 -12.52 -3.34
C SER A 449 16.15 -11.43 -3.36
N GLY A 450 16.28 -10.43 -2.52
CA GLY A 450 15.32 -9.34 -2.40
C GLY A 450 15.42 -8.56 -1.10
N VAL A 451 14.45 -7.68 -0.88
CA VAL A 451 14.41 -6.81 0.30
C VAL A 451 13.08 -6.97 1.02
N VAL A 452 13.12 -7.26 2.32
CA VAL A 452 11.93 -7.43 3.15
C VAL A 452 11.72 -6.19 4.00
N LEU A 453 10.57 -5.53 3.86
CA LEU A 453 10.16 -4.45 4.77
C LEU A 453 9.56 -5.07 6.03
N THR A 454 10.10 -4.77 7.21
CA THR A 454 9.63 -5.38 8.46
C THR A 454 9.91 -4.48 9.67
N THR A 455 9.54 -4.93 10.87
CA THR A 455 9.84 -4.29 12.15
C THR A 455 10.87 -5.10 12.93
N LEU A 456 11.51 -4.48 13.94
CA LEU A 456 12.46 -5.17 14.81
C LEU A 456 11.80 -6.36 15.53
N ALA A 457 10.54 -6.23 15.94
CA ALA A 457 9.78 -7.28 16.60
C ALA A 457 9.61 -8.52 15.71
N LEU A 458 9.21 -8.32 14.44
CA LEU A 458 8.99 -9.41 13.48
C LEU A 458 10.31 -10.00 12.96
N ALA A 459 11.35 -9.18 12.82
CA ALA A 459 12.68 -9.64 12.43
C ALA A 459 13.42 -10.39 13.54
N GLY A 460 12.99 -10.24 14.80
CA GLY A 460 13.67 -10.76 16.00
C GLY A 460 14.18 -12.21 15.91
N PRO A 461 13.39 -13.20 15.44
CA PRO A 461 13.84 -14.58 15.29
C PRO A 461 15.07 -14.72 14.38
N TYR A 462 15.07 -14.04 13.23
CA TYR A 462 16.17 -14.07 12.26
C TYR A 462 17.41 -13.33 12.77
N LEU A 463 17.20 -12.22 13.49
CA LEU A 463 18.29 -11.41 14.03
C LEU A 463 19.01 -12.08 15.20
N ARG A 464 18.27 -12.85 16.03
CA ARG A 464 18.85 -13.61 17.16
C ARG A 464 19.71 -14.79 16.72
N ALA A 465 19.35 -15.44 15.60
CA ALA A 465 20.16 -16.52 15.02
C ALA A 465 21.55 -16.03 14.56
N ALA A 466 21.68 -14.74 14.24
CA ALA A 466 22.92 -14.09 13.81
C ALA A 466 23.64 -14.81 12.65
N SER A 467 22.89 -15.52 11.81
CA SER A 467 23.38 -16.31 10.70
C SER A 467 22.86 -15.78 9.36
N ILE A 468 23.63 -16.02 8.30
CA ILE A 468 23.18 -15.78 6.92
C ILE A 468 22.05 -16.78 6.62
N VAL A 469 20.93 -16.26 6.12
CA VAL A 469 19.69 -17.03 5.85
C VAL A 469 19.60 -17.45 4.39
N SER A 470 20.17 -16.67 3.46
CA SER A 470 20.11 -16.95 2.03
C SER A 470 21.49 -16.93 1.37
N THR A 471 21.71 -17.80 0.40
CA THR A 471 22.87 -17.77 -0.51
C THR A 471 22.78 -16.61 -1.51
N GLY A 472 21.60 -16.00 -1.68
CA GLY A 472 21.35 -14.86 -2.56
C GLY A 472 21.55 -13.50 -1.86
N ALA A 473 21.20 -12.42 -2.58
CA ALA A 473 21.26 -11.05 -2.07
C ALA A 473 19.99 -10.69 -1.29
N LEU A 474 20.00 -10.89 0.03
CA LEU A 474 18.83 -10.72 0.91
C LEU A 474 19.10 -9.69 2.02
N ALA A 475 18.20 -8.74 2.20
CA ALA A 475 18.26 -7.78 3.31
C ALA A 475 16.88 -7.49 3.92
N PHE A 476 16.87 -7.18 5.21
CA PHE A 476 15.69 -6.65 5.92
C PHE A 476 15.84 -5.15 6.09
N PHE A 477 14.77 -4.40 5.83
CA PHE A 477 14.68 -2.98 6.13
C PHE A 477 13.72 -2.79 7.30
N LEU A 478 14.27 -2.42 8.46
CA LEU A 478 13.52 -2.18 9.69
C LEU A 478 13.00 -0.73 9.70
N VAL A 479 11.69 -0.57 9.66
CA VAL A 479 11.04 0.76 9.58
C VAL A 479 10.83 1.45 10.93
N ASP A 480 11.07 0.72 12.03
CA ASP A 480 10.79 1.12 13.41
C ASP A 480 12.05 1.41 14.25
N THR A 481 13.25 1.19 13.69
CA THR A 481 14.52 1.42 14.39
C THR A 481 15.62 1.90 13.46
N VAL A 482 16.51 2.73 14.01
CA VAL A 482 17.78 3.17 13.41
C VAL A 482 18.98 2.78 14.28
N LEU A 483 18.74 2.08 15.39
CA LEU A 483 19.79 1.66 16.31
C LEU A 483 20.56 0.48 15.70
N PRO A 484 21.90 0.57 15.59
CA PRO A 484 22.71 -0.55 15.11
C PRO A 484 22.48 -1.79 15.97
N LEU A 485 22.35 -2.95 15.33
CA LEU A 485 22.20 -4.21 16.05
C LEU A 485 23.53 -4.61 16.67
N THR A 486 23.48 -5.22 17.86
CA THR A 486 24.63 -5.85 18.50
C THR A 486 24.89 -7.27 17.99
N SER A 487 24.01 -7.80 17.12
CA SER A 487 24.20 -9.10 16.47
C SER A 487 25.33 -9.03 15.44
N GLY A 488 26.01 -10.15 15.18
CA GLY A 488 27.14 -10.23 14.24
C GLY A 488 26.78 -9.99 12.75
N LEU A 489 25.53 -9.60 12.46
CA LEU A 489 25.05 -9.29 11.11
C LEU A 489 25.36 -7.83 10.77
N ARG A 490 25.75 -7.57 9.51
CA ARG A 490 26.03 -6.20 9.06
C ARG A 490 24.72 -5.41 8.94
N SER A 491 24.67 -4.24 9.57
CA SER A 491 23.53 -3.33 9.48
C SER A 491 23.96 -1.89 9.18
N THR A 492 23.21 -1.18 8.34
CA THR A 492 23.47 0.23 8.00
C THR A 492 22.18 1.04 8.08
N VAL A 493 22.28 2.30 8.53
CA VAL A 493 21.13 3.21 8.53
C VAL A 493 20.99 3.81 7.13
N VAL A 494 19.78 3.75 6.57
CA VAL A 494 19.50 4.08 5.18
C VAL A 494 18.12 4.76 5.07
N THR A 495 18.00 5.83 4.27
CA THR A 495 16.74 6.57 4.06
C THR A 495 16.09 6.26 2.72
N LEU A 496 15.18 5.28 2.66
CA LEU A 496 14.59 4.81 1.39
C LEU A 496 13.31 5.58 1.03
N PRO A 497 13.08 5.87 -0.26
CA PRO A 497 11.76 6.26 -0.75
C PRO A 497 10.87 5.01 -0.82
N LEU A 498 9.83 4.99 -0.01
CA LEU A 498 8.79 3.96 0.02
C LEU A 498 7.48 4.56 -0.48
N ILE A 499 6.56 3.74 -1.00
CA ILE A 499 5.25 4.18 -1.47
C ILE A 499 4.19 3.65 -0.50
N CYS A 500 3.30 4.51 0.00
CA CYS A 500 2.16 4.04 0.77
C CYS A 500 1.17 3.32 -0.16
N ALA A 501 0.85 2.07 0.14
CA ALA A 501 -0.08 1.26 -0.63
C ALA A 501 -1.50 1.87 -0.67
N GLU A 502 -1.90 2.61 0.37
CA GLU A 502 -3.26 3.14 0.51
C GLU A 502 -3.55 4.41 -0.29
N ASN A 503 -2.53 5.19 -0.66
CA ASN A 503 -2.75 6.42 -1.41
C ASN A 503 -1.75 6.64 -2.55
N SER A 504 -0.79 5.73 -2.72
CA SER A 504 0.23 5.78 -3.76
C SER A 504 1.10 7.05 -3.68
N GLU A 505 1.21 7.67 -2.51
CA GLU A 505 2.13 8.78 -2.28
C GLU A 505 3.50 8.27 -1.80
N PRO A 506 4.61 8.89 -2.24
CA PRO A 506 5.94 8.55 -1.76
C PRO A 506 6.19 9.10 -0.35
N LEU A 507 6.93 8.33 0.44
CA LEU A 507 7.39 8.63 1.79
C LEU A 507 8.90 8.38 1.86
N LEU A 508 9.65 9.32 2.42
CA LEU A 508 11.05 9.05 2.78
C LEU A 508 11.05 8.49 4.21
N VAL A 509 11.51 7.25 4.33
CA VAL A 509 11.58 6.53 5.61
C VAL A 509 13.04 6.23 5.90
N GLU A 510 13.53 6.75 7.01
CA GLU A 510 14.80 6.34 7.59
C GLU A 510 14.61 5.02 8.33
N GLY A 511 15.54 4.08 8.16
CA GLY A 511 15.44 2.77 8.81
C GLY A 511 16.76 2.02 8.79
N LEU A 512 16.79 0.88 9.45
CA LEU A 512 17.97 0.03 9.52
C LEU A 512 17.92 -1.08 8.46
N LEU A 513 18.87 -1.08 7.53
CA LEU A 513 19.06 -2.12 6.54
C LEU A 513 20.00 -3.20 7.09
N VAL A 514 19.49 -4.40 7.36
CA VAL A 514 20.23 -5.54 7.90
C VAL A 514 20.48 -6.57 6.81
N GLN A 515 21.73 -7.01 6.67
CA GLN A 515 22.15 -7.97 5.65
C GLN A 515 21.97 -9.40 6.16
N LEU A 516 21.14 -10.20 5.47
CA LEU A 516 20.88 -11.62 5.80
C LEU A 516 21.26 -12.58 4.67
N GLY A 517 21.68 -12.06 3.51
CA GLY A 517 22.19 -12.83 2.38
C GLY A 517 23.72 -12.95 2.37
N ALA A 518 24.22 -13.97 1.68
CA ALA A 518 25.65 -14.13 1.41
C ALA A 518 26.18 -12.98 0.53
N THR A 519 25.35 -12.51 -0.40
CA THR A 519 25.63 -11.35 -1.24
C THR A 519 25.04 -10.08 -0.62
N PRO A 520 25.81 -8.99 -0.46
CA PRO A 520 25.30 -7.79 0.17
C PRO A 520 24.36 -7.00 -0.76
N VAL A 521 23.31 -6.44 -0.18
CA VAL A 521 22.37 -5.52 -0.81
C VAL A 521 22.89 -4.09 -0.65
N CYS A 522 23.07 -3.38 -1.75
CA CYS A 522 23.50 -1.99 -1.78
C CYS A 522 22.53 -1.12 -2.59
N ARG A 523 22.69 0.19 -2.47
CA ARG A 523 22.06 1.11 -3.40
C ARG A 523 22.83 1.11 -4.72
N PRO A 524 22.15 1.32 -5.86
CA PRO A 524 22.84 1.62 -7.11
C PRO A 524 23.78 2.80 -6.90
N ASP A 525 25.00 2.70 -7.44
CA ASP A 525 25.88 3.85 -7.53
C ASP A 525 25.16 4.90 -8.38
N SER A 526 24.84 6.04 -7.78
CA SER A 526 24.16 7.13 -8.47
C SER A 526 24.98 7.54 -9.69
N THR A 527 24.60 7.07 -10.89
CA THR A 527 24.91 7.78 -12.12
C THR A 527 24.28 9.15 -11.95
N VAL A 528 25.11 10.17 -11.72
CA VAL A 528 24.72 11.53 -11.36
C VAL A 528 23.82 12.10 -12.46
N GLY A 529 22.51 11.83 -12.39
CA GLY A 529 21.56 12.16 -13.45
C GLY A 529 21.12 13.62 -13.40
N CYS A 530 21.25 14.28 -12.24
CA CYS A 530 20.93 15.69 -12.06
C CYS A 530 21.53 16.20 -10.74
N GLN A 531 22.36 17.24 -10.78
CA GLN A 531 22.76 17.98 -9.59
C GLN A 531 21.93 19.26 -9.49
N VAL A 532 21.24 19.44 -8.36
CA VAL A 532 20.59 20.71 -8.04
C VAL A 532 21.68 21.70 -7.65
N GLN A 533 21.82 22.78 -8.42
CA GLN A 533 22.69 23.89 -8.04
C GLN A 533 22.08 24.59 -6.83
N SER A 534 22.70 24.45 -5.67
CA SER A 534 22.32 25.17 -4.45
C SER A 534 23.21 26.39 -4.27
N ILE A 535 22.61 27.48 -3.82
CA ILE A 535 23.30 28.74 -3.53
C ILE A 535 23.24 28.94 -2.01
N PRO A 536 24.32 29.39 -1.35
CA PRO A 536 24.29 29.72 0.09
C PRO A 536 23.32 30.86 0.37
N THR A 537 22.39 30.66 1.31
CA THR A 537 21.35 31.64 1.65
C THR A 537 21.30 31.92 3.16
N CYS A 538 20.86 33.11 3.53
CA CYS A 538 20.56 33.51 4.90
C CYS A 538 19.12 34.02 5.03
N VAL A 539 18.58 34.01 6.25
CA VAL A 539 17.25 34.56 6.55
C VAL A 539 17.40 35.83 7.37
N VAL A 540 16.82 36.93 6.89
CA VAL A 540 16.84 38.22 7.58
C VAL A 540 15.42 38.64 7.93
N LYS A 541 15.20 38.96 9.22
CA LYS A 541 13.95 39.54 9.71
C LYS A 541 14.02 41.06 9.62
N PHE A 542 13.17 41.64 8.78
CA PHE A 542 12.99 43.08 8.68
C PHE A 542 11.89 43.54 9.65
N MET A 543 12.14 44.65 10.34
CA MET A 543 11.19 45.28 11.25
C MET A 543 11.13 46.77 10.95
N VAL A 544 9.97 47.25 10.51
CA VAL A 544 9.71 48.65 10.19
C VAL A 544 8.86 49.23 11.32
N PHE A 545 9.38 50.28 11.97
CA PHE A 545 8.71 50.95 13.09
C PHE A 545 8.08 52.25 12.60
N ARG A 546 6.78 52.43 12.87
CA ARG A 546 5.96 53.57 12.41
C ARG A 546 6.50 54.93 12.85
N ASP A 547 7.16 55.01 14.00
CA ASP A 547 7.78 56.23 14.53
C ASP A 547 9.13 56.59 13.86
N MET A 548 9.69 55.68 13.06
CA MET A 548 11.00 55.83 12.43
C MET A 548 10.92 55.85 10.89
N ILE A 549 9.72 55.82 10.32
CA ILE A 549 9.54 55.93 8.87
C ILE A 549 9.65 57.38 8.42
N VAL A 550 10.11 57.54 7.18
CA VAL A 550 10.01 58.79 6.43
C VAL A 550 8.80 58.66 5.48
N GLY A 551 7.75 59.45 5.69
CA GLY A 551 6.51 59.44 4.90
C GLY A 551 5.26 59.08 5.69
N ASP A 552 4.14 58.85 5.01
CA ASP A 552 2.88 58.42 5.62
C ASP A 552 2.87 56.90 5.85
N TRP A 553 2.39 56.46 7.02
CA TRP A 553 2.26 55.05 7.37
C TRP A 553 1.34 54.29 6.41
N ASN A 554 0.32 54.96 5.87
CA ASN A 554 -0.59 54.34 4.91
C ASN A 554 0.11 53.84 3.65
N GLN A 555 1.22 54.50 3.23
CA GLN A 555 2.03 54.03 2.11
C GLN A 555 2.76 52.72 2.44
N VAL A 556 3.20 52.57 3.69
CA VAL A 556 3.81 51.32 4.18
C VAL A 556 2.77 50.22 4.31
N VAL A 557 1.54 50.54 4.73
CA VAL A 557 0.43 49.58 4.78
C VAL A 557 0.06 49.07 3.38
N ALA A 558 0.01 49.97 2.39
CA ALA A 558 -0.28 49.61 1.00
C ALA A 558 0.84 48.76 0.36
N HIS A 559 2.10 49.17 0.52
CA HIS A 559 3.25 48.54 -0.16
C HIS A 559 4.47 48.34 0.77
N PRO A 560 4.38 47.47 1.79
CA PRO A 560 5.41 47.36 2.83
C PRO A 560 6.76 46.84 2.31
N LEU A 561 6.74 45.91 1.36
CA LEU A 561 7.97 45.36 0.76
C LEU A 561 8.67 46.37 -0.15
N GLN A 562 7.90 47.13 -0.94
CA GLN A 562 8.45 48.16 -1.79
C GLN A 562 9.13 49.25 -0.96
N TYR A 563 8.53 49.63 0.18
CA TYR A 563 9.16 50.54 1.13
C TYR A 563 10.51 50.02 1.64
N ILE A 564 10.59 48.73 2.01
CA ILE A 564 11.84 48.11 2.49
C ILE A 564 12.90 48.12 1.38
N ILE A 565 12.55 47.70 0.16
CA ILE A 565 13.46 47.64 -0.98
C ILE A 565 13.99 49.04 -1.33
N GLN A 566 13.14 50.07 -1.31
CA GLN A 566 13.56 51.45 -1.56
C GLN A 566 14.55 52.00 -0.51
N LYS A 567 14.46 51.53 0.74
CA LYS A 567 15.33 52.01 1.83
C LYS A 567 16.61 51.18 2.01
N VAL A 568 16.72 50.01 1.38
CA VAL A 568 17.85 49.10 1.53
C VAL A 568 18.46 48.85 0.15
N CYS A 569 19.45 49.66 -0.21
CA CYS A 569 20.08 49.63 -1.54
C CYS A 569 20.55 48.24 -2.00
N PRO A 570 21.14 47.37 -1.14
CA PRO A 570 21.50 46.01 -1.55
C PRO A 570 20.34 45.09 -1.96
N LEU A 571 19.09 45.48 -1.72
CA LEU A 571 17.89 44.76 -2.21
C LEU A 571 17.40 45.28 -3.56
N GLN A 572 17.94 46.40 -4.05
CA GLN A 572 17.62 46.95 -5.37
C GLN A 572 18.50 46.29 -6.39
N VAL A 573 17.94 45.93 -7.55
CA VAL A 573 18.72 45.37 -8.66
C VAL A 573 19.37 46.53 -9.42
N CYS A 574 20.67 46.43 -9.69
CA CYS A 574 21.34 47.41 -10.53
C CYS A 574 20.87 47.27 -11.98
N SER A 575 20.58 48.39 -12.64
CA SER A 575 20.18 48.43 -14.05
C SER A 575 21.35 48.69 -15.01
N ASP A 576 22.57 48.86 -14.50
CA ASP A 576 23.77 49.19 -15.27
C ASP A 576 24.65 47.94 -15.45
N GLU A 577 24.79 47.47 -16.69
CA GLU A 577 25.56 46.27 -17.04
C GLU A 577 27.09 46.50 -16.94
N GLU A 578 27.56 47.75 -17.01
CA GLU A 578 28.98 48.12 -16.92
C GLU A 578 29.30 48.81 -15.58
N CYS A 579 28.54 48.49 -14.53
CA CYS A 579 28.69 49.16 -13.24
C CYS A 579 30.08 48.93 -12.62
N PRO A 580 30.81 49.99 -12.21
CA PRO A 580 32.14 49.87 -11.60
C PRO A 580 32.12 49.37 -10.13
N GLY A 581 30.96 48.93 -9.62
CA GLY A 581 30.79 48.39 -8.27
C GLY A 581 29.95 49.29 -7.34
N CYS A 582 28.65 49.42 -7.63
CA CYS A 582 27.71 50.11 -6.72
C CYS A 582 27.17 49.18 -5.60
N GLU A 583 26.42 49.74 -4.66
CA GLU A 583 25.83 48.99 -3.52
C GLU A 583 24.59 48.16 -3.87
N ALA A 584 24.06 48.29 -5.10
CA ALA A 584 22.91 47.53 -5.57
C ALA A 584 23.28 46.07 -5.89
N TRP A 585 22.28 45.20 -5.96
CA TRP A 585 22.44 43.80 -6.30
C TRP A 585 22.89 43.63 -7.76
N HIS A 586 23.94 42.83 -7.95
CA HIS A 586 24.42 42.40 -9.25
C HIS A 586 24.43 40.88 -9.30
N ARG A 587 24.08 40.34 -10.47
CA ARG A 587 24.24 38.93 -10.77
C ARG A 587 25.74 38.61 -10.88
N THR A 588 26.17 37.53 -10.22
CA THR A 588 27.56 37.05 -10.27
C THR A 588 27.58 35.56 -10.59
N ASP A 589 28.73 35.03 -11.02
CA ASP A 589 28.86 33.59 -11.30
C ASP A 589 28.58 32.72 -10.06
N GLN A 590 28.88 33.24 -8.87
CA GLN A 590 28.59 32.57 -7.58
C GLN A 590 27.11 32.65 -7.18
N PHE A 591 26.41 33.70 -7.64
CA PHE A 591 24.99 33.95 -7.34
C PHE A 591 24.26 34.32 -8.64
N PRO A 592 23.90 33.33 -9.48
CA PRO A 592 23.28 33.55 -10.78
C PRO A 592 21.78 33.86 -10.66
N VAL A 593 21.40 34.77 -9.76
CA VAL A 593 20.02 35.17 -9.50
C VAL A 593 19.82 36.64 -9.84
N ASP A 594 18.75 36.94 -10.58
CA ASP A 594 18.45 38.31 -11.04
C ASP A 594 17.92 39.19 -9.89
N SER A 595 17.28 38.59 -8.89
CA SER A 595 16.76 39.27 -7.70
C SER A 595 17.47 38.77 -6.44
N PRO A 596 17.86 39.67 -5.51
CA PRO A 596 18.42 39.27 -4.21
C PRO A 596 17.37 38.65 -3.27
N ILE A 597 16.07 38.85 -3.54
CA ILE A 597 14.99 38.31 -2.71
C ILE A 597 14.56 36.97 -3.28
N LEU A 598 14.88 35.89 -2.57
CA LEU A 598 14.58 34.52 -3.00
C LEU A 598 13.21 34.07 -2.49
N GLU A 599 12.88 34.36 -1.23
CA GLU A 599 11.60 34.00 -0.61
C GLU A 599 11.17 35.05 0.43
N VAL A 600 9.86 35.17 0.67
CA VAL A 600 9.28 36.10 1.65
C VAL A 600 8.16 35.42 2.45
N TRP A 601 8.23 35.44 3.78
CA TRP A 601 7.21 34.85 4.66
C TRP A 601 7.08 35.56 6.01
N GLY A 602 6.12 35.14 6.82
CA GLY A 602 5.95 35.63 8.20
C GLY A 602 5.67 37.13 8.29
N ARG A 603 4.80 37.64 7.41
CA ARG A 603 4.32 39.04 7.43
C ARG A 603 3.44 39.24 8.66
N GLN A 604 3.83 40.16 9.54
CA GLN A 604 3.21 40.37 10.84
C GLN A 604 3.04 41.87 11.11
N TRP A 605 1.83 42.25 11.54
CA TRP A 605 1.50 43.58 12.03
C TRP A 605 1.38 43.52 13.55
N MET A 606 2.09 44.41 14.25
CA MET A 606 2.22 44.38 15.70
C MET A 606 2.20 45.78 16.31
N LYS A 607 1.82 45.85 17.59
CA LYS A 607 2.05 47.03 18.46
C LYS A 607 3.50 47.03 18.97
N GLN A 608 3.96 48.11 19.59
CA GLN A 608 5.29 48.18 20.22
C GLN A 608 5.52 47.12 21.31
N THR A 609 4.45 46.58 21.89
CA THR A 609 4.47 45.45 22.83
C THR A 609 4.71 44.09 22.15
N PHE A 610 4.86 44.06 20.82
CA PHE A 610 4.92 42.87 19.96
C PHE A 610 3.64 42.02 19.97
N ALA A 611 2.52 42.56 20.46
CA ALA A 611 1.21 41.95 20.30
C ALA A 611 0.70 42.14 18.88
N PHE A 612 0.14 41.08 18.28
CA PHE A 612 -0.43 41.13 16.92
C PHE A 612 -1.67 42.04 16.86
N CYS A 613 -1.81 42.79 15.78
CA CYS A 613 -2.95 43.69 15.55
C CYS A 613 -3.25 43.87 14.06
N SER A 614 -4.29 44.65 13.73
CA SER A 614 -4.60 45.05 12.34
C SER A 614 -3.53 46.02 11.79
N PRO A 615 -3.40 46.17 10.45
CA PRO A 615 -2.42 47.08 9.84
C PRO A 615 -2.60 48.55 10.22
N GLU A 616 -3.85 49.00 10.40
CA GLU A 616 -4.20 50.39 10.75
C GLU A 616 -3.75 50.75 12.18
N GLU A 617 -3.93 49.81 13.11
CA GLU A 617 -3.49 49.92 14.50
C GLU A 617 -2.01 49.59 14.71
N ALA A 618 -1.32 49.13 13.67
CA ALA A 618 0.04 48.66 13.80
C ALA A 618 1.03 49.81 14.00
N GLU A 619 2.00 49.55 14.86
CA GLU A 619 3.15 50.42 15.10
C GLU A 619 4.44 49.78 14.54
N VAL A 620 4.40 48.47 14.29
CA VAL A 620 5.52 47.68 13.77
C VAL A 620 5.03 46.72 12.70
N TYR A 621 5.71 46.72 11.56
CA TYR A 621 5.58 45.68 10.55
C TYR A 621 6.82 44.79 10.56
N ALA A 622 6.65 43.47 10.54
CA ALA A 622 7.75 42.52 10.46
C ALA A 622 7.56 41.52 9.31
N VAL A 623 8.66 41.14 8.68
CA VAL A 623 8.67 40.15 7.58
C VAL A 623 10.02 39.43 7.54
N HIS A 624 10.01 38.16 7.12
CA HIS A 624 11.22 37.37 6.91
C HIS A 624 11.50 37.28 5.41
N LEU A 625 12.75 37.54 5.02
CA LEU A 625 13.22 37.40 3.64
C LEU A 625 14.39 36.42 3.61
N ARG A 626 14.39 35.49 2.65
CA ARG A 626 15.57 34.68 2.30
C ARG A 626 16.38 35.43 1.25
N LEU A 627 17.66 35.64 1.56
CA LEU A 627 18.61 36.40 0.76
C LEU A 627 19.89 35.57 0.54
N PRO A 628 20.70 35.87 -0.48
CA PRO A 628 22.09 35.41 -0.59
C PRO A 628 22.90 35.67 0.68
N GLU A 629 23.78 34.74 1.06
CA GLU A 629 24.61 34.86 2.27
C GLU A 629 25.53 36.11 2.25
N THR A 630 25.92 36.59 1.06
CA THR A 630 26.72 37.82 0.88
C THR A 630 26.03 39.10 1.36
N LEU A 631 24.70 39.05 1.53
CA LEU A 631 23.88 40.14 2.07
C LEU A 631 23.62 40.00 3.58
N GLN A 632 24.23 39.02 4.25
CA GLN A 632 24.06 38.84 5.69
C GLN A 632 24.61 40.05 6.48
N ILE A 633 23.78 40.56 7.39
CA ILE A 633 24.09 41.73 8.22
C ILE A 633 24.27 41.28 9.67
N SER A 634 25.29 41.82 10.33
CA SER A 634 25.48 41.74 11.77
C SER A 634 25.11 43.05 12.46
N VAL A 635 24.51 42.96 13.65
CA VAL A 635 24.14 44.13 14.47
C VAL A 635 25.00 44.19 15.72
N ILE A 636 25.78 45.26 15.83
CA ILE A 636 26.52 45.61 17.03
C ILE A 636 25.63 46.49 17.89
N TRP A 637 24.91 45.88 18.82
CA TRP A 637 24.13 46.60 19.83
C TRP A 637 25.04 47.54 20.61
N THR A 638 24.56 48.72 21.05
CA THR A 638 25.28 49.67 21.93
C THR A 638 24.48 49.90 23.22
N PRO A 639 25.09 50.04 24.42
CA PRO A 639 24.36 50.27 25.65
C PRO A 639 24.23 51.77 25.88
N ARG A 640 23.00 52.30 25.98
CA ARG A 640 22.72 53.70 26.35
C ARG A 640 23.29 54.76 25.38
N THR A 641 23.29 54.50 24.08
CA THR A 641 23.67 55.49 23.06
C THR A 641 22.44 56.17 22.48
N SER A 642 22.45 57.50 22.33
CA SER A 642 21.35 58.21 21.67
C SER A 642 21.36 57.96 20.16
N LEU A 643 20.20 58.14 19.50
CA LEU A 643 20.11 58.01 18.04
C LEU A 643 21.07 58.97 17.31
N SER A 644 21.20 60.20 17.81
CA SER A 644 22.11 61.21 17.23
C SER A 644 23.59 60.78 17.25
N GLN A 645 24.03 60.14 18.33
CA GLN A 645 25.39 59.61 18.43
C GLN A 645 25.61 58.43 17.46
N LEU A 646 24.63 57.56 17.28
CA LEU A 646 24.72 56.45 16.31
C LEU A 646 24.73 56.94 14.87
N VAL A 647 23.98 58.00 14.56
CA VAL A 647 24.01 58.64 13.24
C VAL A 647 25.39 59.25 12.97
N MET A 648 26.02 59.88 13.96
CA MET A 648 27.40 60.39 13.82
C MET A 648 28.41 59.25 13.65
N GLN A 649 28.27 58.14 14.40
CA GLN A 649 29.12 56.95 14.21
C GLN A 649 28.97 56.33 12.83
N ARG A 650 27.75 56.32 12.27
CA ARG A 650 27.52 55.90 10.88
C ARG A 650 28.23 56.81 9.88
N GLN A 651 28.29 58.12 10.12
CA GLN A 651 28.96 59.07 9.21
C GLN A 651 30.50 59.00 9.28
N THR A 652 31.04 58.54 10.41
CA THR A 652 32.49 58.48 10.65
C THR A 652 33.11 57.12 10.38
N LEU A 653 32.30 56.04 10.36
CA LEU A 653 32.76 54.67 10.15
C LEU A 653 32.19 54.11 8.84
N PRO A 654 33.00 53.93 7.78
CA PRO A 654 32.51 53.45 6.48
C PRO A 654 32.01 52.00 6.52
N GLU A 655 32.45 51.21 7.50
CA GLU A 655 32.02 49.82 7.72
C GLU A 655 30.56 49.71 8.21
N VAL A 656 29.94 50.83 8.59
CA VAL A 656 28.56 50.87 9.11
C VAL A 656 27.56 51.12 7.98
N CYS A 657 26.79 50.09 7.64
CA CYS A 657 25.72 50.17 6.65
C CYS A 657 24.49 50.94 7.17
N GLY A 658 24.23 50.93 8.49
CA GLY A 658 23.09 51.67 9.04
C GLY A 658 22.87 51.48 10.54
N VAL A 659 21.72 51.97 11.03
CA VAL A 659 21.30 51.82 12.44
C VAL A 659 20.19 50.78 12.52
N ALA A 660 20.17 49.99 13.60
CA ALA A 660 19.12 49.01 13.91
C ALA A 660 18.49 49.32 15.28
N ARG A 661 17.22 48.92 15.42
CA ARG A 661 16.43 49.03 16.66
C ARG A 661 15.81 47.68 17.00
N LEU A 662 15.85 47.32 18.29
CA LEU A 662 15.11 46.20 18.85
C LEU A 662 14.47 46.65 20.17
N GLY A 663 13.17 46.96 20.14
CA GLY A 663 12.48 47.60 21.24
C GLY A 663 13.13 48.94 21.59
N ALA A 664 13.68 49.07 22.79
CA ALA A 664 14.42 50.26 23.23
C ALA A 664 15.94 50.20 22.95
N LYS A 665 16.48 49.08 22.47
CA LYS A 665 17.91 48.92 22.19
C LYS A 665 18.21 49.42 20.79
N LEU A 666 19.27 50.22 20.66
CA LEU A 666 19.80 50.67 19.38
C LEU A 666 21.17 50.01 19.12
N GLY A 667 21.53 49.88 17.85
CA GLY A 667 22.78 49.28 17.42
C GLY A 667 23.18 49.70 16.00
N LEU A 668 24.41 49.36 15.61
CA LEU A 668 24.96 49.63 14.29
C LEU A 668 24.95 48.35 13.45
N ARG A 669 24.49 48.46 12.20
CA ARG A 669 24.47 47.40 11.20
C ARG A 669 25.74 47.44 10.38
N CYS A 670 26.35 46.30 10.15
CA CYS A 670 27.52 46.13 9.31
C CYS A 670 27.47 44.76 8.62
N ARG A 671 28.23 44.59 7.55
CA ARG A 671 28.44 43.26 6.95
C ARG A 671 29.17 42.36 7.93
N VAL A 672 28.89 41.05 7.89
CA VAL A 672 29.47 40.08 8.85
C VAL A 672 31.01 40.12 8.82
N GLU A 673 31.61 40.30 7.64
CA GLU A 673 33.06 40.42 7.43
C GLU A 673 33.71 41.56 8.24
N HIS A 674 33.00 42.67 8.46
CA HIS A 674 33.51 43.83 9.19
C HIS A 674 33.12 43.84 10.67
N ALA A 675 32.25 42.91 11.11
CA ALA A 675 31.65 42.95 12.45
C ALA A 675 32.69 42.84 13.58
N ALA A 676 33.73 42.02 13.42
CA ALA A 676 34.79 41.88 14.41
C ALA A 676 35.63 43.16 14.54
N ALA A 677 36.06 43.73 13.42
CA ALA A 677 36.85 44.96 13.38
C ALA A 677 36.05 46.16 13.92
N LEU A 678 34.79 46.27 13.52
CA LEU A 678 33.89 47.33 13.98
C LEU A 678 33.58 47.20 15.48
N SER A 679 33.39 45.97 15.99
CA SER A 679 33.19 45.72 17.42
C SER A 679 34.41 46.13 18.24
N ALA A 680 35.62 45.87 17.74
CA ALA A 680 36.85 46.29 18.41
C ALA A 680 36.98 47.82 18.50
N LYS A 681 36.56 48.55 17.46
CA LYS A 681 36.56 50.03 17.44
C LYS A 681 35.52 50.63 18.40
N ILE A 682 34.31 50.07 18.45
CA ILE A 682 33.19 50.62 19.23
C ILE A 682 33.26 50.18 20.70
N ARG A 683 33.71 48.95 20.97
CA ARG A 683 33.77 48.35 22.31
C ARG A 683 35.08 47.56 22.50
N PRO A 684 36.23 48.23 22.65
CA PRO A 684 37.53 47.55 22.78
C PRO A 684 37.62 46.63 24.01
N GLU A 685 36.85 46.90 25.07
CA GLU A 685 36.86 46.10 26.31
C GLU A 685 36.02 44.81 26.23
N GLN A 686 35.24 44.60 25.17
CA GLN A 686 34.33 43.46 25.06
C GLN A 686 34.76 42.48 23.98
N VAL A 687 34.85 41.21 24.36
CA VAL A 687 35.08 40.10 23.42
C VAL A 687 33.91 40.01 22.44
N PHE A 688 34.24 40.10 21.15
CA PHE A 688 33.31 39.86 20.07
C PHE A 688 33.13 38.34 19.87
N LEU A 689 31.88 37.89 19.93
CA LEU A 689 31.50 36.55 19.50
C LEU A 689 30.68 36.69 18.21
N PRO A 690 31.04 35.99 17.13
CA PRO A 690 30.25 35.94 15.90
C PRO A 690 28.79 35.53 16.14
N ALA A 691 27.93 35.79 15.15
CA ALA A 691 26.58 35.27 15.13
C ALA A 691 26.62 33.74 14.94
N GLY A 692 25.96 33.00 15.83
CA GLY A 692 25.94 31.53 15.85
C GLY A 692 25.33 31.00 17.14
N ASP A 693 25.18 29.68 17.26
CA ASP A 693 24.63 29.02 18.44
C ASP A 693 25.55 29.23 19.64
N ARG A 694 25.09 30.08 20.57
CA ARG A 694 25.83 30.41 21.78
C ARG A 694 25.64 29.30 22.79
N MET A 695 26.66 28.47 22.94
CA MET A 695 26.72 27.43 23.95
C MET A 695 27.19 28.03 25.29
N THR A 696 26.55 27.62 26.38
CA THR A 696 26.93 28.00 27.73
C THR A 696 27.73 26.88 28.38
N PHE A 697 28.86 27.23 28.99
CA PHE A 697 29.76 26.29 29.66
C PHE A 697 30.05 26.77 31.09
N LEU A 698 30.30 25.82 31.98
CA LEU A 698 30.81 26.04 33.32
C LEU A 698 32.30 25.69 33.33
N VAL A 699 33.12 26.65 33.75
CA VAL A 699 34.58 26.54 33.81
C VAL A 699 35.04 26.72 35.25
N GLY A 700 35.67 25.72 35.84
CA GLY A 700 36.26 25.83 37.16
C GLY A 700 36.79 24.49 37.69
N PRO A 701 37.38 24.47 38.90
CA PRO A 701 37.42 25.55 39.88
C PRO A 701 38.46 26.65 39.58
N MET A 702 38.05 27.92 39.63
CA MET A 702 38.91 29.10 39.48
C MET A 702 39.21 29.74 40.85
N PRO A 703 40.37 30.40 41.05
CA PRO A 703 40.67 31.13 42.28
C PRO A 703 39.65 32.26 42.54
N TYR A 704 39.35 32.53 43.82
CA TYR A 704 38.35 33.52 44.24
C TYR A 704 38.61 34.95 43.72
N GLY A 705 39.86 35.30 43.38
CA GLY A 705 40.25 36.60 42.83
C GLY A 705 40.26 36.71 41.31
N THR A 706 39.73 35.72 40.57
CA THR A 706 39.82 35.69 39.09
C THR A 706 38.99 36.81 38.44
N LEU A 707 39.65 37.71 37.73
CA LEU A 707 38.99 38.78 36.97
C LEU A 707 38.45 38.26 35.62
N ARG A 708 37.36 38.86 35.14
CA ARG A 708 36.78 38.53 33.82
C ARG A 708 37.78 38.70 32.67
N SER A 709 38.60 39.74 32.70
CA SER A 709 39.64 40.01 31.70
C SER A 709 40.75 38.95 31.71
N SER A 710 41.18 38.51 32.89
CA SER A 710 42.15 37.41 33.05
C SER A 710 41.58 36.10 32.52
N LEU A 711 40.33 35.78 32.83
CA LEU A 711 39.65 34.57 32.35
C LEU A 711 39.54 34.54 30.81
N THR A 712 39.14 35.65 30.20
CA THR A 712 39.12 35.80 28.74
C THR A 712 40.50 35.58 28.13
N LYS A 713 41.54 36.21 28.70
CA LYS A 713 42.91 36.10 28.18
C LYS A 713 43.41 34.66 28.26
N THR A 714 43.26 34.01 29.43
CA THR A 714 43.75 32.64 29.64
C THR A 714 43.04 31.62 28.76
N LEU A 715 41.73 31.75 28.56
CA LEU A 715 41.00 30.87 27.65
C LEU A 715 41.29 31.18 26.17
N GLY A 716 41.58 32.44 25.84
CA GLY A 716 42.08 32.85 24.53
C GLY A 716 43.47 32.29 24.22
N ASP A 717 44.41 32.32 25.16
CA ASP A 717 45.74 31.70 25.05
C ASP A 717 45.65 30.18 24.85
N PHE A 718 44.56 29.57 25.32
CA PHE A 718 44.22 28.16 25.09
C PHE A 718 43.56 27.90 23.72
N GLY A 719 43.40 28.93 22.89
CA GLY A 719 42.74 28.84 21.59
C GLY A 719 41.21 28.79 21.66
N TRP A 720 40.61 29.21 22.78
CA TRP A 720 39.16 29.18 22.97
C TRP A 720 38.59 30.58 23.26
N THR A 721 37.94 31.18 22.27
CA THR A 721 37.32 32.50 22.39
C THR A 721 36.01 32.41 23.15
N VAL A 722 36.00 32.93 24.38
CA VAL A 722 34.82 32.91 25.25
C VAL A 722 34.45 34.28 25.79
N ARG A 723 33.16 34.47 26.05
CA ARG A 723 32.63 35.63 26.77
C ARG A 723 32.23 35.22 28.19
N PRO A 724 32.89 35.74 29.24
CA PRO A 724 32.51 35.43 30.61
C PRO A 724 31.21 36.14 30.99
N LEU A 725 30.27 35.41 31.61
CA LEU A 725 28.99 35.94 32.07
C LEU A 725 29.06 36.30 33.56
N GLN A 726 29.02 35.29 34.43
CA GLN A 726 28.96 35.47 35.87
C GLN A 726 29.67 34.34 36.62
N PRO A 727 30.25 34.64 37.80
CA PRO A 727 30.68 33.61 38.72
C PRO A 727 29.45 32.88 39.30
N VAL A 728 29.56 31.58 39.47
CA VAL A 728 28.57 30.67 40.04
C VAL A 728 29.20 30.02 41.26
N SER A 729 28.50 30.07 42.40
CA SER A 729 28.97 29.41 43.62
C SER A 729 28.96 27.90 43.44
N THR A 730 30.05 27.25 43.83
CA THR A 730 30.08 25.80 44.03
C THR A 730 29.31 25.42 45.30
N GLY A 731 28.76 24.20 45.34
CA GLY A 731 28.30 23.59 46.58
C GLY A 731 29.48 23.35 47.55
N THR A 732 29.17 23.01 48.79
CA THR A 732 30.09 22.90 49.95
C THR A 732 31.31 21.98 49.80
N GLN A 733 31.48 21.27 48.67
CA GLN A 733 32.50 20.24 48.46
C GLN A 733 33.61 20.60 47.45
N VAL A 734 33.59 21.76 46.78
CA VAL A 734 34.63 22.15 45.80
C VAL A 734 35.22 23.53 46.16
N GLN A 735 36.52 23.57 46.47
CA GLN A 735 37.27 24.82 46.70
C GLN A 735 37.47 25.58 45.38
N GLY A 736 36.96 26.81 45.29
CA GLY A 736 37.08 27.68 44.11
C GLY A 736 35.73 28.16 43.55
N LEU A 737 35.78 29.07 42.58
CA LEU A 737 34.62 29.62 41.87
C LEU A 737 34.41 28.87 40.55
N MET A 738 33.16 28.60 40.17
CA MET A 738 32.84 28.26 38.78
C MET A 738 32.53 29.53 38.01
N PHE A 739 32.98 29.65 36.78
CA PHE A 739 32.58 30.73 35.89
C PHE A 739 31.68 30.19 34.79
N ARG A 740 30.51 30.82 34.64
CA ARG A 740 29.68 30.60 33.47
C ARG A 740 30.22 31.43 32.31
N VAL A 741 30.55 30.77 31.21
CA VAL A 741 31.09 31.37 29.98
C VAL A 741 30.23 31.01 28.78
N GLN A 742 30.18 31.88 27.79
CA GLN A 742 29.54 31.61 26.49
C GLN A 742 30.59 31.50 25.39
N ALA A 743 30.43 30.51 24.53
CA ALA A 743 31.28 30.31 23.36
C ALA A 743 30.43 29.81 22.18
N ILE A 744 30.92 30.00 20.96
CA ILE A 744 30.30 29.46 19.73
C ILE A 744 30.92 28.14 19.28
N ALA A 745 32.06 27.76 19.86
CA ALA A 745 32.80 26.54 19.55
C ALA A 745 33.02 25.73 20.83
N GLU A 746 33.15 24.41 20.67
CA GLU A 746 33.54 23.54 21.78
C GLU A 746 34.97 23.83 22.25
N PRO A 747 35.28 23.63 23.55
CA PRO A 747 36.63 23.82 24.05
C PRO A 747 37.59 22.80 23.42
N PRO A 748 38.82 23.19 23.03
CA PRO A 748 39.81 22.28 22.44
C PRO A 748 40.13 21.07 23.32
N LYS A 749 40.04 21.24 24.64
CA LYS A 749 40.09 20.15 25.64
C LYS A 749 39.12 20.45 26.77
N LYS A 750 38.49 19.40 27.30
CA LYS A 750 37.55 19.49 28.44
C LYS A 750 38.22 19.72 29.78
N VAL A 751 39.54 19.51 29.86
CA VAL A 751 40.35 19.71 31.08
C VAL A 751 41.54 20.60 30.74
N LEU A 752 41.68 21.70 31.47
CA LEU A 752 42.79 22.65 31.37
C LEU A 752 43.69 22.47 32.60
N ARG A 753 44.98 22.20 32.37
CA ARG A 753 45.98 22.19 33.44
C ARG A 753 46.42 23.62 33.72
N MET A 754 46.11 24.16 34.90
CA MET A 754 46.52 25.50 35.32
C MET A 754 47.47 25.44 36.52
N SER A 755 48.14 26.56 36.83
CA SER A 755 49.06 26.66 37.98
C SER A 755 48.41 26.38 39.35
N HIS A 756 47.08 26.48 39.43
CA HIS A 756 46.29 26.25 40.63
C HIS A 756 45.52 24.92 40.62
N GLY A 757 45.79 24.04 39.65
CA GLY A 757 45.13 22.74 39.51
C GLY A 757 44.43 22.55 38.17
N ASP A 758 43.68 21.45 38.07
CA ASP A 758 42.96 21.08 36.87
C ASP A 758 41.58 21.76 36.86
N VAL A 759 41.35 22.57 35.82
CA VAL A 759 40.09 23.25 35.55
C VAL A 759 39.29 22.43 34.56
N VAL A 760 38.06 22.09 34.91
CA VAL A 760 37.15 21.32 34.05
C VAL A 760 36.17 22.26 33.34
N VAL A 761 35.97 22.03 32.05
CA VAL A 761 34.96 22.70 31.23
C VAL A 761 33.80 21.74 31.00
N THR A 762 32.64 22.06 31.58
CA THR A 762 31.42 21.28 31.42
C THR A 762 30.40 22.08 30.63
N ARG A 763 29.86 21.52 29.55
CA ARG A 763 28.75 22.12 28.80
C ARG A 763 27.52 22.11 29.70
N GLU A 764 26.90 23.27 29.88
CA GLU A 764 25.63 23.38 30.60
C GLU A 764 24.54 22.92 29.63
N THR A 765 24.17 21.64 29.70
CA THR A 765 23.12 21.07 28.86
C THR A 765 21.78 21.65 29.33
N GLU A 766 21.09 22.42 28.49
CA GLU A 766 19.64 22.51 28.62
C GLU A 766 19.13 21.08 28.54
N VAL A 767 18.40 20.62 29.56
CA VAL A 767 17.77 19.30 29.54
C VAL A 767 16.63 19.34 28.53
N ALA A 768 16.98 19.35 27.24
CA ALA A 768 16.09 18.88 26.21
C ALA A 768 15.88 17.40 26.51
N GLN A 769 14.64 17.03 26.83
CA GLN A 769 14.24 15.65 26.91
C GLN A 769 14.69 14.97 25.62
N VAL A 770 15.70 14.11 25.70
CA VAL A 770 16.13 13.30 24.56
C VAL A 770 14.98 12.35 24.27
N ALA A 771 14.18 12.69 23.27
CA ALA A 771 13.18 11.79 22.74
C ALA A 771 13.88 10.50 22.28
N PRO A 772 13.23 9.32 22.39
CA PRO A 772 13.80 8.07 21.89
C PRO A 772 14.22 8.23 20.43
N ALA A 773 15.37 7.66 20.07
CA ALA A 773 15.93 7.69 18.72
C ALA A 773 15.06 6.88 17.76
N LEU A 774 14.00 7.52 17.27
CA LEU A 774 13.03 6.96 16.34
C LEU A 774 13.38 7.35 14.90
N PRO A 775 13.08 6.49 13.93
CA PRO A 775 13.27 6.78 12.51
C PRO A 775 12.51 8.04 12.07
N SER A 776 13.16 8.90 11.31
CA SER A 776 12.52 10.08 10.72
C SER A 776 11.67 9.70 9.50
N VAL A 777 10.45 10.25 9.43
CA VAL A 777 9.50 10.03 8.33
C VAL A 777 9.12 11.37 7.74
N VAL A 778 9.34 11.55 6.43
CA VAL A 778 8.99 12.78 5.72
C VAL A 778 7.91 12.47 4.68
N ALA A 779 6.67 12.88 4.97
CA ALA A 779 5.52 12.75 4.08
C ALA A 779 4.38 13.72 4.47
N SER A 780 3.31 13.78 3.69
CA SER A 780 2.11 14.54 4.05
C SER A 780 1.43 13.93 5.28
N HIS A 781 0.80 14.75 6.13
CA HIS A 781 0.17 14.26 7.37
C HIS A 781 -0.88 13.17 7.11
N ASN A 782 -1.63 13.27 6.01
CA ASN A 782 -2.64 12.27 5.62
C ASN A 782 -2.00 10.93 5.23
N THR A 783 -0.82 10.98 4.62
CA THR A 783 -0.07 9.80 4.19
C THR A 783 0.58 9.11 5.38
N VAL A 784 1.15 9.87 6.32
CA VAL A 784 1.67 9.31 7.58
C VAL A 784 0.57 8.62 8.38
N SER A 785 -0.61 9.25 8.52
CA SER A 785 -1.72 8.64 9.26
C SER A 785 -2.24 7.35 8.63
N LYS A 786 -2.17 7.24 7.29
CA LYS A 786 -2.61 6.06 6.54
C LYS A 786 -1.57 4.93 6.57
N ALA A 787 -0.29 5.29 6.58
CA ALA A 787 0.81 4.34 6.66
C ALA A 787 1.11 3.88 8.11
N SER A 788 0.54 4.53 9.12
CA SER A 788 0.75 4.17 10.53
C SER A 788 -0.32 3.23 11.07
N SER A 789 0.07 2.32 11.96
CA SER A 789 -0.87 1.44 12.66
C SER A 789 -1.50 2.12 13.89
N ASP A 790 -2.76 1.80 14.19
CA ASP A 790 -3.40 2.14 15.47
C ASP A 790 -2.77 1.28 16.57
N GLN A 791 -2.06 1.89 17.52
CA GLN A 791 -1.52 1.14 18.65
C GLN A 791 -2.67 0.58 19.50
N MET A 792 -2.66 -0.73 19.70
CA MET A 792 -3.28 -1.36 20.86
C MET A 792 -2.56 -0.80 22.10
N VAL A 793 -3.22 0.12 22.79
CA VAL A 793 -2.66 0.78 23.98
C VAL A 793 -2.49 -0.29 25.06
N ASP A 794 -1.27 -0.47 25.55
CA ASP A 794 -0.98 -1.34 26.69
C ASP A 794 -1.77 -0.84 27.93
N GLU A 795 -2.64 -1.69 28.48
CA GLU A 795 -3.47 -1.38 29.65
C GLU A 795 -2.62 -1.00 30.88
N LEU A 796 -1.37 -1.49 30.96
CA LEU A 796 -0.43 -1.14 32.04
C LEU A 796 0.15 0.27 31.90
N GLN A 797 0.18 0.85 30.69
CA GLN A 797 0.54 2.27 30.50
C GLN A 797 -0.61 3.22 30.85
N ILE A 798 -1.86 2.75 30.76
CA ILE A 798 -3.06 3.50 31.19
C ILE A 798 -3.11 3.57 32.72
N HIS A 799 -2.60 2.53 33.40
CA HIS A 799 -2.63 2.38 34.85
C HIS A 799 -1.24 2.20 35.48
N ASP A 800 -0.23 2.95 35.02
CA ASP A 800 1.12 2.87 35.60
C ASP A 800 1.14 3.45 37.03
N PRO A 801 1.33 2.62 38.08
CA PRO A 801 1.35 3.07 39.46
C PRO A 801 2.63 3.84 39.84
N TRP A 802 3.61 3.94 38.93
CA TRP A 802 4.88 4.64 39.14
C TRP A 802 5.03 5.94 38.35
N ALA A 803 4.03 6.34 37.56
CA ALA A 803 4.03 7.61 36.85
C ALA A 803 3.89 8.80 37.83
N LYS A 804 4.87 9.72 37.84
CA LYS A 804 4.86 10.90 38.73
C LYS A 804 3.71 11.85 38.36
N PRO A 805 2.99 12.42 39.35
CA PRO A 805 1.78 13.20 39.09
C PRO A 805 2.10 14.57 38.47
N GLY A 806 1.63 14.81 37.24
CA GLY A 806 1.58 16.14 36.63
C GLY A 806 0.47 17.03 37.23
N PRO A 807 0.55 18.36 37.06
CA PRO A 807 -0.33 19.30 37.77
C PRO A 807 -1.78 19.21 37.28
N ARG A 808 -2.69 19.14 38.25
CA ARG A 808 -4.15 18.99 38.15
C ARG A 808 -4.80 19.89 37.09
N THR A 809 -5.57 19.29 36.18
CA THR A 809 -6.63 19.98 35.43
C THR A 809 -8.01 19.37 35.74
N GLN A 810 -8.82 20.20 36.41
CA GLN A 810 -10.28 20.37 36.40
C GLN A 810 -11.23 19.15 36.39
N LYS A 811 -12.12 19.16 37.40
CA LYS A 811 -13.28 18.28 37.62
C LYS A 811 -14.18 18.16 36.39
N LEU A 812 -14.53 16.93 36.00
CA LEU A 812 -15.71 16.65 35.15
C LEU A 812 -16.99 16.72 36.01
N ALA A 813 -18.00 17.43 35.50
CA ALA A 813 -19.38 17.32 35.94
C ALA A 813 -20.08 16.16 35.20
N PRO A 814 -21.09 15.51 35.80
CA PRO A 814 -21.72 14.31 35.24
C PRO A 814 -22.54 14.63 33.98
N GLN A 815 -22.33 13.84 32.92
CA GLN A 815 -23.12 13.92 31.69
C GLN A 815 -24.40 13.10 31.83
N THR A 816 -25.55 13.76 31.70
CA THR A 816 -26.85 13.14 31.46
C THR A 816 -27.00 12.80 29.98
N VAL A 817 -27.48 11.59 29.70
CA VAL A 817 -27.79 11.09 28.36
C VAL A 817 -29.09 11.74 27.89
N HIS A 818 -29.04 12.51 26.80
CA HIS A 818 -30.24 12.97 26.08
C HIS A 818 -30.20 12.43 24.64
N LEU A 819 -31.15 11.55 24.32
CA LEU A 819 -31.49 11.13 22.96
C LEU A 819 -32.03 12.35 22.18
N HIS A 820 -31.43 12.66 21.03
CA HIS A 820 -31.88 13.75 20.16
C HIS A 820 -32.92 13.27 19.14
N ASN A 821 -34.02 14.02 19.03
CA ASN A 821 -35.15 13.77 18.13
C ASN A 821 -34.95 14.60 16.83
N PRO A 822 -34.94 14.00 15.62
CA PRO A 822 -34.52 14.66 14.36
C PRO A 822 -35.47 15.75 13.82
N LEU A 823 -36.48 16.17 14.58
CA LEU A 823 -37.49 17.15 14.13
C LEU A 823 -37.13 18.60 14.48
N GLU A 824 -36.41 18.85 15.58
CA GLU A 824 -36.05 20.22 16.03
C GLU A 824 -34.97 20.88 15.15
N ASP A 825 -34.07 20.08 14.57
CA ASP A 825 -32.99 20.57 13.69
C ASP A 825 -33.53 20.99 12.31
N MET A 826 -34.69 20.47 11.92
CA MET A 826 -35.41 20.86 10.71
C MET A 826 -36.20 22.15 10.92
N GLU A 827 -36.82 22.33 12.10
CA GLU A 827 -37.53 23.57 12.45
C GLU A 827 -36.58 24.76 12.56
N GLN A 828 -35.38 24.59 13.14
CA GLN A 828 -34.38 25.67 13.25
C GLN A 828 -33.82 26.10 11.88
N ARG A 829 -33.67 25.19 10.92
CA ARG A 829 -33.26 25.54 9.56
C ARG A 829 -34.34 26.28 8.79
N VAL A 830 -35.61 25.89 8.93
CA VAL A 830 -36.74 26.57 8.28
C VAL A 830 -36.91 27.99 8.81
N VAL A 831 -36.78 28.19 10.13
CA VAL A 831 -36.88 29.53 10.74
C VAL A 831 -35.73 30.45 10.31
N SER A 832 -34.50 29.92 10.17
CA SER A 832 -33.35 30.71 9.71
C SER A 832 -33.46 31.15 8.24
N ALA A 833 -34.10 30.34 7.38
CA ALA A 833 -34.31 30.64 5.98
C ALA A 833 -35.42 31.69 5.77
N VAL A 834 -36.45 31.69 6.61
CA VAL A 834 -37.57 32.66 6.55
C VAL A 834 -37.15 34.03 7.12
N LEU A 835 -36.28 34.09 8.13
CA LEU A 835 -35.76 35.34 8.69
C LEU A 835 -34.78 36.07 7.76
N ALA A 836 -34.23 35.40 6.74
CA ALA A 836 -33.33 35.98 5.75
C ALA A 836 -34.05 36.68 4.57
N GLN A 837 -35.38 36.54 4.46
CA GLN A 837 -36.15 37.05 3.30
C GLN A 837 -37.15 38.17 3.63
N LEU A 838 -37.11 38.77 4.82
CA LEU A 838 -37.99 39.89 5.17
C LEU A 838 -37.28 41.25 5.01
N PRO A 839 -37.79 42.18 4.16
CA PRO A 839 -37.29 43.53 4.08
C PRO A 839 -37.61 44.30 5.37
N ARG A 840 -36.61 44.91 6.01
CA ARG A 840 -36.81 45.81 7.15
C ARG A 840 -37.20 47.20 6.64
N ALA A 841 -38.45 47.59 6.88
CA ALA A 841 -38.91 48.96 6.81
C ALA A 841 -38.40 49.77 8.02
N SER A 842 -37.99 51.02 7.81
CA SER A 842 -37.91 52.03 8.87
C SER A 842 -39.02 53.07 8.66
N MET A 843 -39.87 53.24 9.66
CA MET A 843 -40.78 54.37 9.78
C MET A 843 -40.05 55.58 10.37
N ASP A 844 -40.40 56.78 9.93
CA ASP A 844 -40.64 57.92 10.82
C ASP A 844 -41.73 58.80 10.21
N VAL A 845 -42.61 59.31 11.08
CA VAL A 845 -43.83 60.08 10.79
C VAL A 845 -43.63 61.47 11.40
N ASP A 846 -43.83 62.55 10.61
CA ASP A 846 -44.77 63.63 10.96
C ASP A 846 -44.82 64.78 9.92
N SER A 847 -46.07 65.11 9.57
CA SER A 847 -46.70 66.39 9.22
C SER A 847 -46.24 67.27 8.03
N GLU A 848 -47.15 67.31 7.06
CA GLU A 848 -47.61 68.39 6.15
C GLU A 848 -46.68 69.54 5.73
N GLY A 849 -46.57 69.67 4.40
CA GLY A 849 -46.64 70.98 3.73
C GLY A 849 -45.53 71.28 2.74
N THR A 850 -45.91 71.35 1.46
CA THR A 850 -45.29 72.11 0.34
C THR A 850 -44.07 71.52 -0.40
N HIS A 851 -44.33 71.12 -1.65
CA HIS A 851 -43.47 70.94 -2.84
C HIS A 851 -41.95 70.81 -2.65
N ASP A 852 -41.38 69.62 -2.95
CA ASP A 852 -39.96 69.31 -2.73
C ASP A 852 -39.20 68.97 -4.06
N PRO A 853 -38.07 69.63 -4.39
CA PRO A 853 -37.18 69.43 -5.58
C PRO A 853 -36.52 68.05 -5.73
N ARG A 854 -37.03 67.05 -5.02
CA ARG A 854 -36.49 65.69 -4.90
C ARG A 854 -36.86 64.81 -6.10
N VAL A 855 -37.97 65.12 -6.78
CA VAL A 855 -38.40 64.42 -8.01
C VAL A 855 -37.47 64.72 -9.18
N ASP A 856 -37.05 65.98 -9.36
CA ASP A 856 -36.11 66.36 -10.42
C ASP A 856 -34.71 65.75 -10.22
N HIS A 857 -34.30 65.55 -8.96
CA HIS A 857 -33.04 64.87 -8.64
C HIS A 857 -33.11 63.37 -8.92
N LEU A 858 -34.22 62.73 -8.55
CA LEU A 858 -34.48 61.31 -8.82
C LEU A 858 -34.61 61.00 -10.32
N GLU A 859 -35.22 61.89 -11.11
CA GLU A 859 -35.28 61.73 -12.57
C GLU A 859 -33.90 61.83 -13.22
N LYS A 860 -33.01 62.66 -12.65
CA LYS A 860 -31.62 62.80 -13.11
C LYS A 860 -30.79 61.57 -12.78
N GLU A 861 -30.87 61.07 -11.55
CA GLU A 861 -30.19 59.83 -11.14
C GLU A 861 -30.70 58.61 -11.90
N MET A 862 -32.00 58.55 -12.22
CA MET A 862 -32.56 57.46 -13.02
C MET A 862 -32.10 57.52 -14.49
N HIS A 863 -31.90 58.72 -15.05
CA HIS A 863 -31.30 58.89 -16.38
C HIS A 863 -29.83 58.48 -16.42
N GLU A 864 -29.05 58.85 -15.41
CA GLU A 864 -27.64 58.47 -15.28
C GLU A 864 -27.49 56.95 -15.09
N LEU A 865 -28.34 56.32 -14.28
CA LEU A 865 -28.34 54.87 -14.09
C LEU A 865 -28.71 54.12 -15.38
N LYS A 866 -29.65 54.66 -16.16
CA LYS A 866 -30.05 54.08 -17.45
C LYS A 866 -28.93 54.19 -18.48
N GLN A 867 -28.20 55.31 -18.52
CA GLN A 867 -27.00 55.46 -19.36
C GLN A 867 -25.87 54.52 -18.91
N HIS A 868 -25.66 54.37 -17.61
CA HIS A 868 -24.64 53.46 -17.08
C HIS A 868 -24.95 51.99 -17.39
N ALA A 869 -26.21 51.57 -17.28
CA ALA A 869 -26.65 50.23 -17.65
C ALA A 869 -26.46 49.94 -19.15
N GLN A 870 -26.71 50.94 -20.01
CA GLN A 870 -26.56 50.81 -21.45
C GLN A 870 -25.09 50.69 -21.87
N CYS A 871 -24.20 51.49 -21.26
CA CYS A 871 -22.75 51.41 -21.46
C CYS A 871 -22.17 50.07 -20.97
N LEU A 872 -22.66 49.54 -19.85
CA LEU A 872 -22.24 48.24 -19.33
C LEU A 872 -22.64 47.10 -20.28
N GLN A 873 -23.83 47.19 -20.87
CA GLN A 873 -24.32 46.17 -21.81
C GLN A 873 -23.56 46.18 -23.14
N GLU A 874 -23.18 47.37 -23.64
CA GLU A 874 -22.29 47.48 -24.79
C GLU A 874 -20.90 46.92 -24.49
N SER A 875 -20.31 47.27 -23.34
CA SER A 875 -19.01 46.73 -22.90
C SER A 875 -19.01 45.21 -22.73
N MET A 876 -20.08 44.63 -22.17
CA MET A 876 -20.24 43.17 -22.07
C MET A 876 -20.36 42.50 -23.45
N SER A 877 -21.07 43.13 -24.39
CA SER A 877 -21.19 42.60 -25.76
C SER A 877 -19.84 42.62 -26.51
N GLN A 878 -19.03 43.65 -26.26
CA GLN A 878 -17.71 43.81 -26.87
C GLN A 878 -16.69 42.85 -26.26
N HIS A 879 -16.73 42.66 -24.94
CA HIS A 879 -15.93 41.63 -24.26
C HIS A 879 -16.29 40.22 -24.72
N ALA A 880 -17.56 39.93 -24.99
CA ALA A 880 -17.99 38.63 -25.53
C ALA A 880 -17.46 38.40 -26.95
N ALA A 881 -17.45 39.44 -27.80
CA ALA A 881 -16.90 39.36 -29.15
C ALA A 881 -15.37 39.16 -29.16
N ASP A 882 -14.64 39.87 -28.30
CA ASP A 882 -13.19 39.74 -28.19
C ASP A 882 -12.77 38.39 -27.58
N HIS A 883 -13.53 37.88 -26.61
CA HIS A 883 -13.31 36.56 -26.05
C HIS A 883 -13.51 35.44 -27.08
N ASN A 884 -14.49 35.59 -27.99
CA ASN A 884 -14.73 34.63 -29.06
C ASN A 884 -13.61 34.65 -30.12
N LYS A 885 -13.03 35.82 -30.41
CA LYS A 885 -11.87 35.94 -31.30
C LYS A 885 -10.63 35.29 -30.70
N GLN A 886 -10.34 35.52 -29.42
CA GLN A 886 -9.23 34.85 -28.73
C GLN A 886 -9.39 33.32 -28.71
N LEU A 887 -10.61 32.80 -28.53
CA LEU A 887 -10.85 31.37 -28.59
C LEU A 887 -10.65 30.77 -29.99
N HIS A 888 -10.92 31.54 -31.05
CA HIS A 888 -10.63 31.11 -32.42
C HIS A 888 -9.11 31.09 -32.71
N GLU A 889 -8.37 32.12 -32.31
CA GLU A 889 -6.90 32.16 -32.50
C GLU A 889 -6.17 31.04 -31.75
N VAL A 890 -6.59 30.75 -30.51
CA VAL A 890 -6.03 29.64 -29.72
C VAL A 890 -6.36 28.29 -30.36
N ARG A 891 -7.55 28.14 -30.97
CA ARG A 891 -7.94 26.91 -31.66
C ARG A 891 -7.10 26.68 -32.91
N ASP A 892 -6.86 27.72 -33.71
CA ASP A 892 -6.04 27.64 -34.92
C ASP A 892 -4.56 27.35 -34.61
N GLN A 893 -4.00 27.96 -33.56
CA GLN A 893 -2.65 27.62 -33.08
C GLN A 893 -2.54 26.18 -32.62
N MET A 894 -3.54 25.67 -31.89
CA MET A 894 -3.53 24.30 -31.39
C MET A 894 -3.66 23.28 -32.53
N GLN A 895 -4.38 23.62 -33.60
CA GLN A 895 -4.54 22.77 -34.78
C GLN A 895 -3.25 22.74 -35.63
N GLN A 896 -2.53 23.86 -35.76
CA GLN A 896 -1.21 23.90 -36.40
C GLN A 896 -0.14 23.13 -35.63
N GLN A 897 -0.14 23.22 -34.29
CA GLN A 897 0.76 22.40 -33.46
C GLN A 897 0.45 20.91 -33.57
N GLY A 898 -0.83 20.53 -33.69
CA GLY A 898 -1.24 19.15 -33.93
C GLY A 898 -0.69 18.57 -35.23
N ALA A 899 -0.79 19.32 -36.33
CA ALA A 899 -0.27 18.89 -37.64
C ALA A 899 1.27 18.73 -37.63
N HIS A 900 1.98 19.61 -36.92
CA HIS A 900 3.43 19.49 -36.74
C HIS A 900 3.82 18.25 -35.92
N PHE A 901 3.05 17.93 -34.88
CA PHE A 901 3.31 16.78 -34.03
C PHE A 901 3.04 15.46 -34.76
N GLU A 902 1.99 15.41 -35.56
CA GLU A 902 1.63 14.23 -36.36
C GLU A 902 2.67 13.94 -37.46
N ALA A 903 3.20 14.99 -38.10
CA ALA A 903 4.30 14.86 -39.06
C ALA A 903 5.60 14.35 -38.40
N ALA A 904 5.90 14.79 -37.17
CA ALA A 904 7.06 14.33 -36.42
C ALA A 904 6.92 12.85 -35.99
N ILE A 905 5.71 12.43 -35.59
CA ILE A 905 5.42 11.03 -35.24
C ILE A 905 5.55 10.12 -36.47
N ALA A 906 5.03 10.53 -37.63
CA ALA A 906 5.18 9.78 -38.88
C ALA A 906 6.66 9.60 -39.28
N SER A 907 7.49 10.64 -39.09
CA SER A 907 8.93 10.56 -39.33
C SER A 907 9.66 9.63 -38.35
N HIS A 908 9.24 9.59 -37.08
CA HIS A 908 9.82 8.70 -36.07
C HIS A 908 9.40 7.23 -36.30
N ALA A 909 8.16 7.01 -36.75
CA ALA A 909 7.66 5.67 -37.08
C ALA A 909 8.42 5.05 -38.27
N SER A 910 8.73 5.85 -39.30
CA SER A 910 9.52 5.35 -40.45
C SER A 910 10.96 5.00 -40.07
N GLN A 911 11.58 5.75 -39.16
CA GLN A 911 12.92 5.45 -38.64
C GLN A 911 12.94 4.16 -37.81
N LEU A 912 11.92 3.91 -36.99
CA LEU A 912 11.79 2.67 -36.23
C LEU A 912 11.60 1.45 -37.14
N HIS A 913 10.82 1.60 -38.21
CA HIS A 913 10.63 0.53 -39.19
C HIS A 913 11.94 0.18 -39.92
N ALA A 914 12.71 1.19 -40.34
CA ALA A 914 14.01 0.99 -40.96
C ALA A 914 15.04 0.35 -40.01
N PHE A 915 15.00 0.73 -38.72
CA PHE A 915 15.84 0.11 -37.69
C PHE A 915 15.48 -1.38 -37.49
N GLN A 916 14.19 -1.70 -37.44
CA GLN A 916 13.71 -3.07 -37.26
C GLN A 916 14.11 -4.00 -38.42
N GLU A 917 14.04 -3.52 -39.67
CA GLU A 917 14.51 -4.26 -40.84
C GLU A 917 16.04 -4.48 -40.80
N SER A 918 16.81 -3.46 -40.41
CA SER A 918 18.27 -3.58 -40.28
C SER A 918 18.68 -4.60 -39.21
N PHE A 919 17.92 -4.67 -38.11
CA PHE A 919 18.16 -5.59 -37.01
C PHE A 919 17.80 -7.04 -37.40
N GLN A 920 16.68 -7.24 -38.11
CA GLN A 920 16.31 -8.56 -38.64
C GLN A 920 17.37 -9.09 -39.62
N GLU A 921 17.89 -8.25 -40.51
CA GLU A 921 18.91 -8.66 -41.46
C GLU A 921 20.25 -8.98 -40.78
N GLN A 922 20.65 -8.24 -39.75
CA GLN A 922 21.81 -8.59 -38.92
C GLN A 922 21.64 -9.94 -38.21
N PHE A 923 20.47 -10.20 -37.63
CA PHE A 923 20.19 -11.46 -36.95
C PHE A 923 20.21 -12.66 -37.91
N ARG A 924 19.68 -12.46 -39.13
CA ARG A 924 19.72 -13.44 -40.22
C ARG A 924 21.16 -13.75 -40.65
N GLN A 925 22.02 -12.74 -40.77
CA GLN A 925 23.44 -12.94 -41.10
C GLN A 925 24.21 -13.66 -39.99
N GLN A 926 23.91 -13.34 -38.72
CA GLN A 926 24.55 -13.99 -37.58
C GLN A 926 24.17 -15.47 -37.48
N SER A 927 22.91 -15.82 -37.73
CA SER A 927 22.44 -17.21 -37.74
C SER A 927 23.05 -18.02 -38.90
N VAL A 928 23.17 -17.44 -40.09
CA VAL A 928 23.89 -18.07 -41.23
C VAL A 928 25.36 -18.30 -40.90
N ASN A 929 26.03 -17.35 -40.25
CA ASN A 929 27.43 -17.51 -39.82
C ASN A 929 27.60 -18.59 -38.75
N GLN A 930 26.67 -18.71 -37.79
CA GLN A 930 26.71 -19.79 -36.79
C GLN A 930 26.49 -21.16 -37.44
N GLN A 931 25.57 -21.27 -38.40
CA GLN A 931 25.33 -22.51 -39.16
C GLN A 931 26.59 -22.94 -39.94
N SER A 932 27.22 -22.00 -40.64
CA SER A 932 28.48 -22.22 -41.37
C SER A 932 29.63 -22.67 -40.44
N MET A 933 29.73 -22.09 -39.24
CA MET A 933 30.74 -22.46 -38.26
C MET A 933 30.51 -23.88 -37.72
N LEU A 934 29.25 -24.27 -37.48
CA LEU A 934 28.90 -25.64 -37.08
C LEU A 934 29.21 -26.64 -38.20
N ASP A 935 28.84 -26.35 -39.44
CA ASP A 935 29.13 -27.23 -40.59
C ASP A 935 30.65 -27.42 -40.79
N SER A 936 31.45 -26.37 -40.59
CA SER A 936 32.92 -26.43 -40.62
C SER A 936 33.49 -27.31 -39.50
N MET A 937 32.93 -27.24 -38.29
CA MET A 937 33.32 -28.12 -37.18
C MET A 937 32.94 -29.57 -37.44
N PHE A 938 31.74 -29.84 -37.99
CA PHE A 938 31.32 -31.18 -38.38
C PHE A 938 32.23 -31.78 -39.47
N HIS A 939 32.58 -31.00 -40.51
CA HIS A 939 33.51 -31.46 -41.54
C HIS A 939 34.89 -31.79 -40.99
N LYS A 940 35.41 -30.98 -40.05
CA LYS A 940 36.69 -31.28 -39.38
C LYS A 940 36.62 -32.55 -38.54
N GLN A 941 35.53 -32.77 -37.81
CA GLN A 941 35.35 -34.00 -37.03
C GLN A 941 35.23 -35.23 -37.92
N MET A 942 34.48 -35.13 -39.03
CA MET A 942 34.33 -36.21 -40.00
C MET A 942 35.67 -36.56 -40.66
N SER A 943 36.45 -35.56 -41.07
CA SER A 943 37.81 -35.74 -41.59
C SER A 943 38.76 -36.40 -40.58
N GLN A 944 38.67 -36.03 -39.30
CA GLN A 944 39.44 -36.70 -38.24
C GLN A 944 39.03 -38.16 -38.09
N PHE A 945 37.73 -38.46 -38.16
CA PHE A 945 37.19 -39.81 -38.10
C PHE A 945 37.67 -40.68 -39.28
N GLU A 946 37.64 -40.14 -40.50
CA GLU A 946 38.17 -40.80 -41.69
C GLU A 946 39.68 -41.07 -41.57
N SER A 947 40.45 -40.13 -41.00
CA SER A 947 41.89 -40.32 -40.77
C SER A 947 42.19 -41.43 -39.75
N LEU A 948 41.31 -41.63 -38.76
CA LEU A 948 41.43 -42.67 -37.75
C LEU A 948 41.05 -44.05 -38.32
N LEU A 949 40.09 -44.10 -39.25
CA LEU A 949 39.72 -45.31 -39.98
C LEU A 949 40.81 -45.72 -40.98
N ALA A 950 41.44 -44.76 -41.67
CA ALA A 950 42.56 -45.03 -42.59
C ALA A 950 43.81 -45.59 -41.87
N LYS A 951 43.99 -45.32 -40.58
CA LYS A 951 45.10 -45.86 -39.77
C LYS A 951 44.85 -47.29 -39.25
N ARG A 952 43.64 -47.86 -39.44
CA ARG A 952 43.32 -49.28 -39.17
C ARG A 952 43.47 -50.12 -40.45
N HIS A 953 44.65 -50.10 -41.05
CA HIS A 953 45.09 -51.18 -41.92
C HIS A 953 46.28 -51.85 -41.24
N ARG A 954 46.02 -53.00 -40.62
CA ARG A 954 47.08 -53.88 -40.08
C ARG A 954 47.64 -54.68 -41.26
N PRO A 955 48.97 -54.73 -41.45
CA PRO A 955 49.58 -55.66 -42.39
C PRO A 955 49.46 -57.10 -41.86
N GLU A 956 49.60 -58.07 -42.75
CA GLU A 956 49.63 -59.53 -42.51
C GLU A 956 50.43 -59.96 -41.28
#